data_AF-A0A0W8DD00-F1
#
_entry.id   AF-A0A0W8DD00-F1
#
_cell.length_a   1.000
_cell.length_b   1.000
_cell.length_c   1.000
_cell.angle_alpha   90.00
_cell.angle_beta   90.00
_cell.angle_gamma   90.00
#
_symmetry.space_group_name_H-M   'P 1'
#
loop_
_entity.id
_entity.type
_entity.pdbx_description
1 polymer ?
#
loop_
_entity_poly.entity_id
_entity_poly.type
_entity_poly.pdbx_seq_one_letter_code
_entity_poly.pdbx_strand_id
1 'polypeptide(L)'
;MAGQRKLLSEIDRTLKKVSEGVDVFNEIWDKVYAATAQNQKEKHEADLKKEIKKLQRFRDQIKTWINNSDIKDKRPLVDARKLIEQKMEEFKVCEKETKTKAYSKEGLAQVERLDPEQQARQQSHAWIQDCLNQFNVQIEALESDVERLHSAKGRNRNKAEIEEKEKLLSRHKWHILKLEQINRLLDNAALEPEQVDELKEDVEYYLEANQEPDFMETYGDDDIYELLDLDTLGAAAQVALPTEQDVGIDDTTSSTAVTSTATTTSGRGKTPRKSVTSSVITGIGRAGAVKPIDLKTSTPSRSSSTSKSDTSPPNGTKTDELKIGSAAPTPTATASKPRPLEESPQLTEEQKQVLRLIDESFHFIPESRDSEKANRYVPRNLYPTPASFPATPSTLFSSAPIFEKLDVDTLFFIFYYQQGSYQQYLAARELKRRTWGYHKKYKTWFKRHEEPQVTGEDYEQGTFVYFDYETGWCQRIKTEFTFEYSYLEDELHRAFIMSSTDYAISLASVQAAAERIDGFAHRTPVLTCHALETIASENGAPKRLFFKCENLQKVGAFKYRGALNAVKKFLQEKGENGKTDTTFVTHSSGNHAQALSLAARDANCKAVIVMPNNAPSVKQNAVRGYEAEVILCEPTNEAREKAANNVVEATGARFVHPSNDPDVMSGQGTVALELLEQAKQEYGVELDAILVPIGGAGLCSGVAMAAKSLQPGIKVFAVEPKGAADAYNSFQKRELMGHTGPVNTVADGLRTTLGNNNWPVVRDFVDEILLVSDDEIVSAMKLIWERMKLVVEPSGAVATAAVLAHKLPAGITNVGVVFSGGNVDLEKLPWIPA
;
A
#
# COMPACT_ATOMS: atom_id res chain seq x y z
N MET A 1 -30.74 -1.38 59.96
CA MET A 1 -29.51 -1.64 60.75
C MET A 1 -29.03 -3.11 60.68
N ALA A 2 -29.87 -4.11 60.93
CA ALA A 2 -29.43 -5.53 60.94
C ALA A 2 -29.02 -6.09 59.55
N GLY A 3 -29.73 -5.72 58.46
CA GLY A 3 -29.39 -6.17 57.09
C GLY A 3 -28.08 -5.61 56.56
N GLN A 4 -27.77 -4.35 56.87
CA GLN A 4 -26.53 -3.69 56.44
C GLN A 4 -25.29 -4.28 57.14
N ARG A 5 -25.41 -4.67 58.42
CA ARG A 5 -24.32 -5.36 59.14
C ARG A 5 -24.06 -6.76 58.61
N LYS A 6 -25.12 -7.48 58.18
CA LYS A 6 -24.98 -8.79 57.52
C LYS A 6 -24.26 -8.67 56.18
N LEU A 7 -24.63 -7.67 55.36
CA LEU A 7 -24.00 -7.41 54.06
C LEU A 7 -22.51 -7.05 54.21
N LEU A 8 -22.14 -6.20 55.18
CA LEU A 8 -20.74 -5.86 55.44
C LEU A 8 -19.93 -7.09 55.90
N SER A 9 -20.50 -7.93 56.78
CA SER A 9 -19.85 -9.18 57.20
C SER A 9 -19.68 -10.17 56.05
N GLU A 10 -20.60 -10.20 55.09
CA GLU A 10 -20.51 -11.02 53.87
C GLU A 10 -19.42 -10.49 52.92
N ILE A 11 -19.32 -9.17 52.76
CA ILE A 11 -18.27 -8.51 51.98
C ILE A 11 -16.89 -8.85 52.55
N ASP A 12 -16.67 -8.68 53.85
CA ASP A 12 -15.37 -8.96 54.48
C ASP A 12 -14.99 -10.44 54.35
N ARG A 13 -15.97 -11.35 54.48
CA ARG A 13 -15.74 -12.79 54.28
C ARG A 13 -15.36 -13.12 52.84
N THR A 14 -15.97 -12.46 51.87
CA THR A 14 -15.65 -12.66 50.44
C THR A 14 -14.29 -12.06 50.09
N LEU A 15 -13.95 -10.87 50.58
CA LEU A 15 -12.64 -10.26 50.39
C LEU A 15 -11.52 -11.14 50.95
N LYS A 16 -11.73 -11.75 52.13
CA LYS A 16 -10.79 -12.72 52.71
C LYS A 16 -10.60 -13.95 51.81
N LYS A 17 -11.68 -14.50 51.28
CA LYS A 17 -11.62 -15.64 50.34
C LYS A 17 -10.94 -15.29 49.01
N VAL A 18 -11.06 -14.04 48.55
CA VAL A 18 -10.35 -13.56 47.35
C VAL A 18 -8.85 -13.52 47.63
N SER A 19 -8.43 -13.00 48.78
CA SER A 19 -7.00 -13.02 49.17
C SER A 19 -6.45 -14.45 49.23
N GLU A 20 -7.15 -15.34 49.95
CA GLU A 20 -6.75 -16.76 50.07
C GLU A 20 -6.71 -17.45 48.69
N GLY A 21 -7.67 -17.17 47.81
CA GLY A 21 -7.70 -17.74 46.45
C GLY A 21 -6.60 -17.21 45.55
N VAL A 22 -6.16 -15.96 45.73
CA VAL A 22 -5.02 -15.39 45.01
C VAL A 22 -3.70 -16.02 45.49
N ASP A 23 -3.55 -16.27 46.78
CA ASP A 23 -2.36 -16.96 47.32
C ASP A 23 -2.25 -18.39 46.78
N VAL A 24 -3.37 -19.13 46.75
CA VAL A 24 -3.43 -20.48 46.15
C VAL A 24 -3.15 -20.43 44.65
N PHE A 25 -3.65 -19.41 43.93
CA PHE A 25 -3.34 -19.22 42.52
C PHE A 25 -1.85 -19.05 42.28
N ASN A 26 -1.18 -18.20 43.07
CA ASN A 26 0.27 -17.98 42.95
C ASN A 26 1.06 -19.27 43.28
N GLU A 27 0.65 -20.03 44.29
CA GLU A 27 1.30 -21.29 44.64
C GLU A 27 1.19 -22.34 43.52
N ILE A 28 0.02 -22.42 42.85
CA ILE A 28 -0.17 -23.33 41.72
C ILE A 28 0.59 -22.82 40.49
N TRP A 29 0.60 -21.51 40.26
CA TRP A 29 1.34 -20.87 39.18
C TRP A 29 2.83 -21.22 39.26
N ASP A 30 3.45 -21.07 40.43
CA ASP A 30 4.86 -21.42 40.62
C ASP A 30 5.12 -22.91 40.35
N LYS A 31 4.17 -23.79 40.71
CA LYS A 31 4.26 -25.23 40.40
C LYS A 31 4.16 -25.53 38.90
N VAL A 32 3.39 -24.76 38.12
CA VAL A 32 3.33 -24.90 36.65
C VAL A 32 4.68 -24.60 36.01
N TYR A 33 5.38 -23.56 36.46
CA TYR A 33 6.67 -23.16 35.91
C TYR A 33 7.85 -23.95 36.47
N ALA A 34 7.74 -24.48 37.70
CA ALA A 34 8.76 -25.34 38.30
C ALA A 34 8.71 -26.79 37.79
N ALA A 35 7.56 -27.28 37.31
CA ALA A 35 7.43 -28.63 36.78
C ALA A 35 8.24 -28.78 35.48
N THR A 36 9.10 -29.80 35.40
CA THR A 36 9.85 -30.14 34.16
C THR A 36 9.12 -31.19 33.32
N ALA A 37 8.32 -32.05 33.96
CA ALA A 37 7.54 -33.09 33.30
C ALA A 37 6.21 -32.56 32.74
N GLN A 38 5.95 -32.81 31.46
CA GLN A 38 4.76 -32.34 30.74
C GLN A 38 3.43 -32.77 31.40
N ASN A 39 3.34 -34.03 31.86
CA ASN A 39 2.14 -34.54 32.54
C ASN A 39 1.85 -33.81 33.87
N GLN A 40 2.89 -33.30 34.54
CA GLN A 40 2.73 -32.52 35.78
C GLN A 40 2.30 -31.09 35.47
N LYS A 41 2.80 -30.49 34.38
CA LYS A 41 2.35 -29.17 33.91
C LYS A 41 0.87 -29.17 33.60
N GLU A 42 0.39 -30.14 32.82
CA GLU A 42 -1.03 -30.25 32.44
C GLU A 42 -1.95 -30.42 33.67
N LYS A 43 -1.49 -31.15 34.68
CA LYS A 43 -2.21 -31.30 35.95
C LYS A 43 -2.29 -29.98 36.72
N HIS A 44 -1.17 -29.26 36.87
CA HIS A 44 -1.14 -27.98 37.57
C HIS A 44 -1.91 -26.89 36.82
N GLU A 45 -1.88 -26.89 35.49
CA GLU A 45 -2.71 -26.01 34.65
C GLU A 45 -4.22 -26.28 34.82
N ALA A 46 -4.62 -27.56 34.91
CA ALA A 46 -6.01 -27.92 35.17
C ALA A 46 -6.47 -27.44 36.56
N ASP A 47 -5.59 -27.48 37.56
CA ASP A 47 -5.87 -26.96 38.90
C ASP A 47 -5.88 -25.42 38.93
N LEU A 48 -4.99 -24.76 38.19
CA LEU A 48 -4.97 -23.31 38.00
C LEU A 48 -6.28 -22.82 37.33
N LYS A 49 -6.79 -23.57 36.34
CA LYS A 49 -8.07 -23.32 35.68
C LYS A 49 -9.27 -23.48 36.62
N LYS A 50 -9.19 -24.36 37.62
CA LYS A 50 -10.25 -24.48 38.65
C LYS A 50 -10.22 -23.29 39.59
N GLU A 51 -9.04 -22.83 40.00
CA GLU A 51 -8.90 -21.72 40.94
C GLU A 51 -9.33 -20.39 40.30
N ILE A 52 -8.93 -20.14 39.04
CA ILE A 52 -9.34 -18.92 38.33
C ILE A 52 -10.86 -18.83 38.14
N LYS A 53 -11.54 -19.97 37.91
CA LYS A 53 -13.01 -20.03 37.84
C LYS A 53 -13.68 -19.68 39.18
N LYS A 54 -13.05 -19.97 40.32
CA LYS A 54 -13.56 -19.58 41.64
C LYS A 54 -13.40 -18.07 41.85
N LEU A 55 -12.23 -17.52 41.54
CA LEU A 55 -11.97 -16.08 41.61
C LEU A 55 -12.92 -15.29 40.69
N GLN A 56 -13.22 -15.80 39.50
CA GLN A 56 -14.19 -15.19 38.58
C GLN A 56 -15.60 -15.07 39.20
N ARG A 57 -16.07 -16.10 39.93
CA ARG A 57 -17.36 -16.04 40.64
C ARG A 57 -17.38 -14.96 41.72
N PHE A 58 -16.28 -14.81 42.47
CA PHE A 58 -16.17 -13.73 43.46
C PHE A 58 -16.12 -12.36 42.80
N ARG A 59 -15.45 -12.22 41.65
CA ARG A 59 -15.44 -10.97 40.88
C ARG A 59 -16.85 -10.55 40.44
N ASP A 60 -17.68 -11.48 39.97
CA ASP A 60 -19.04 -11.16 39.54
C ASP A 60 -19.97 -10.85 40.73
N GLN A 61 -19.76 -11.49 41.89
CA GLN A 61 -20.41 -11.13 43.15
C GLN A 61 -20.01 -9.71 43.60
N ILE A 62 -18.72 -9.39 43.56
CA ILE A 62 -18.17 -8.07 43.88
C ILE A 62 -18.70 -6.99 42.94
N LYS A 63 -18.80 -7.28 41.63
CA LYS A 63 -19.37 -6.37 40.63
C LYS A 63 -20.82 -5.99 40.95
N THR A 64 -21.60 -6.97 41.45
CA THR A 64 -22.99 -6.75 41.88
C THR A 64 -23.06 -5.82 43.10
N TRP A 65 -22.11 -5.94 44.03
CA TRP A 65 -22.00 -5.05 45.19
C TRP A 65 -21.50 -3.65 44.84
N ILE A 66 -20.55 -3.50 43.91
CA ILE A 66 -20.08 -2.18 43.44
C ILE A 66 -21.25 -1.34 42.89
N ASN A 67 -22.21 -1.97 42.22
CA ASN A 67 -23.38 -1.30 41.67
C ASN A 67 -24.49 -1.01 42.70
N ASN A 68 -24.37 -1.54 43.92
CA ASN A 68 -25.33 -1.28 45.00
C ASN A 68 -25.10 0.11 45.62
N SER A 69 -26.17 0.89 45.77
CA SER A 69 -26.16 2.25 46.35
C SER A 69 -25.99 2.25 47.88
N ASP A 70 -26.23 1.13 48.56
CA ASP A 70 -26.19 1.03 50.03
C ASP A 70 -24.77 0.88 50.62
N ILE A 71 -23.76 0.71 49.76
CA ILE A 71 -22.35 0.54 50.13
C ILE A 71 -21.62 1.87 49.96
N LYS A 72 -21.21 2.45 51.10
CA LYS A 72 -20.55 3.77 51.14
C LYS A 72 -19.07 3.71 50.75
N ASP A 73 -18.35 2.67 51.15
CA ASP A 73 -16.94 2.50 50.78
C ASP A 73 -16.79 1.37 49.76
N LYS A 74 -16.47 1.76 48.52
CA LYS A 74 -16.33 0.86 47.38
C LYS A 74 -14.86 0.56 47.03
N ARG A 75 -13.90 1.22 47.69
CA ARG A 75 -12.47 1.10 47.34
C ARG A 75 -11.97 -0.35 47.51
N PRO A 76 -12.21 -1.05 48.64
CA PRO A 76 -11.74 -2.43 48.82
C PRO A 76 -12.32 -3.42 47.79
N LEU A 77 -13.57 -3.18 47.36
CA LEU A 77 -14.25 -3.98 46.34
C LEU A 77 -13.66 -3.76 44.94
N VAL A 78 -13.33 -2.50 44.61
CA VAL A 78 -12.68 -2.16 43.33
C VAL A 78 -11.27 -2.74 43.27
N ASP A 79 -10.51 -2.67 44.36
CA ASP A 79 -9.15 -3.20 44.43
C ASP A 79 -9.13 -4.73 44.34
N ALA A 80 -10.02 -5.42 45.06
CA ALA A 80 -10.17 -6.87 44.95
C ALA A 80 -10.61 -7.31 43.54
N ARG A 81 -11.49 -6.54 42.87
CA ARG A 81 -11.87 -6.80 41.48
C ARG A 81 -10.68 -6.67 40.53
N LYS A 82 -9.88 -5.61 40.66
CA LYS A 82 -8.68 -5.40 39.84
C LYS A 82 -7.66 -6.52 40.05
N LEU A 83 -7.45 -6.95 41.29
CA LEU A 83 -6.55 -8.05 41.62
C LEU A 83 -6.97 -9.36 40.94
N ILE A 84 -8.27 -9.68 40.95
CA ILE A 84 -8.78 -10.87 40.24
C ILE A 84 -8.61 -10.71 38.72
N GLU A 85 -8.92 -9.54 38.15
CA GLU A 85 -8.76 -9.28 36.71
C GLU A 85 -7.29 -9.39 36.27
N GLN A 86 -6.33 -8.99 37.11
CA GLN A 86 -4.90 -9.21 36.89
C GLN A 86 -4.54 -10.70 36.84
N LYS A 87 -4.99 -11.51 37.81
CA LYS A 87 -4.75 -12.96 37.82
C LYS A 87 -5.41 -13.70 36.66
N MET A 88 -6.54 -13.18 36.16
CA MET A 88 -7.16 -13.69 34.93
C MET A 88 -6.30 -13.42 33.69
N GLU A 89 -5.60 -12.29 33.63
CA GLU A 89 -4.69 -11.97 32.52
C GLU A 89 -3.42 -12.82 32.57
N GLU A 90 -2.83 -13.02 33.75
CA GLU A 90 -1.71 -13.95 33.96
C GLU A 90 -2.09 -15.38 33.49
N PHE A 91 -3.29 -15.87 33.85
CA PHE A 91 -3.78 -17.17 33.37
C PHE A 91 -3.92 -17.25 31.85
N LYS A 92 -4.34 -16.18 31.15
CA LYS A 92 -4.44 -16.18 29.68
C LYS A 92 -3.10 -16.35 28.99
N VAL A 93 -2.04 -15.76 29.53
CA VAL A 93 -0.68 -15.92 29.00
C VAL A 93 -0.26 -17.39 29.09
N CYS A 94 -0.43 -18.02 30.25
CA CYS A 94 -0.16 -19.45 30.45
C CYS A 94 -1.02 -20.33 29.51
N GLU A 95 -2.32 -20.02 29.35
CA GLU A 95 -3.19 -20.79 28.46
C GLU A 95 -2.79 -20.64 26.98
N LYS A 96 -2.29 -19.46 26.58
CA LYS A 96 -1.78 -19.21 25.23
C LYS A 96 -0.50 -20.00 24.97
N GLU A 97 0.44 -20.02 25.92
CA GLU A 97 1.69 -20.78 25.78
C GLU A 97 1.44 -22.28 25.60
N THR A 98 0.50 -22.86 26.37
CA THR A 98 0.19 -24.29 26.25
C THR A 98 -0.56 -24.61 24.96
N LYS A 99 -1.47 -23.73 24.52
CA LYS A 99 -2.15 -23.89 23.22
C LYS A 99 -1.18 -23.73 22.05
N THR A 100 -0.24 -22.79 22.09
CA THR A 100 0.77 -22.61 21.04
C THR A 100 1.74 -23.80 20.98
N LYS A 101 2.13 -24.38 22.13
CA LYS A 101 2.97 -25.59 22.17
C LYS A 101 2.24 -26.87 21.72
N ALA A 102 0.92 -26.95 21.87
CA ALA A 102 0.11 -28.06 21.36
C ALA A 102 0.00 -28.05 19.83
N TYR A 103 -0.23 -26.88 19.22
CA TYR A 103 -0.23 -26.72 17.75
C TYR A 103 1.16 -26.92 17.12
N SER A 104 2.23 -26.71 17.89
CA SER A 104 3.62 -26.96 17.45
C SER A 104 4.00 -28.45 17.37
N LYS A 105 3.24 -29.37 17.98
CA LYS A 105 3.52 -30.82 17.90
C LYS A 105 2.74 -31.53 16.80
N GLU A 106 1.54 -31.05 16.48
CA GLU A 106 0.70 -31.65 15.44
C GLU A 106 1.18 -31.25 14.03
N GLY A 107 1.75 -30.05 13.89
CA GLY A 107 2.46 -29.62 12.68
C GLY A 107 3.79 -30.34 12.42
N LEU A 108 4.38 -30.99 13.45
CA LEU A 108 5.61 -31.76 13.34
C LEU A 108 5.37 -33.26 13.09
N ALA A 109 4.16 -33.76 13.35
CA ALA A 109 3.80 -35.16 13.10
C ALA A 109 3.32 -35.41 11.65
N GLN A 110 3.16 -34.35 10.85
CA GLN A 110 2.85 -34.41 9.41
C GLN A 110 3.99 -33.94 8.51
N VAL A 111 5.15 -33.59 9.08
CA VAL A 111 6.36 -33.53 8.25
C VAL A 111 6.69 -34.95 7.88
N GLU A 112 6.52 -35.22 6.59
CA GLU A 112 6.82 -36.44 5.89
C GLU A 112 8.08 -37.10 6.43
N ARG A 113 8.12 -38.44 6.38
CA ARG A 113 9.37 -39.17 6.28
C ARG A 113 10.15 -38.55 5.11
N LEU A 114 10.99 -37.57 5.42
CA LEU A 114 12.06 -37.12 4.53
C LEU A 114 12.81 -38.39 4.15
N ASP A 115 13.00 -38.58 2.84
CA ASP A 115 13.84 -39.63 2.32
C ASP A 115 15.19 -39.58 3.06
N PRO A 116 15.74 -40.69 3.60
CA PRO A 116 17.01 -40.67 4.32
C PRO A 116 18.13 -39.90 3.59
N GLU A 117 18.10 -39.91 2.25
CA GLU A 117 19.01 -39.16 1.38
C GLU A 117 18.82 -37.63 1.48
N GLN A 118 17.58 -37.15 1.50
CA GLN A 118 17.29 -35.72 1.68
C GLN A 118 17.67 -35.24 3.08
N GLN A 119 17.53 -36.10 4.09
CA GLN A 119 17.96 -35.79 5.44
C GLN A 119 19.49 -35.70 5.55
N ALA A 120 20.23 -36.60 4.90
CA ALA A 120 21.70 -36.56 4.84
C ALA A 120 22.22 -35.31 4.11
N ARG A 121 21.58 -34.92 3.00
CA ARG A 121 21.90 -33.70 2.26
C ARG A 121 21.69 -32.44 3.12
N GLN A 122 20.56 -32.37 3.84
CA GLN A 122 20.31 -31.26 4.76
C GLN A 122 21.32 -31.19 5.91
N GLN A 123 21.77 -32.33 6.44
CA GLN A 123 22.81 -32.37 7.48
C GLN A 123 24.16 -31.88 6.96
N SER A 124 24.53 -32.25 5.73
CA SER A 124 25.75 -31.76 5.08
C SER A 124 25.71 -30.25 4.82
N HIS A 125 24.57 -29.72 4.35
CA HIS A 125 24.39 -28.27 4.21
C HIS A 125 24.50 -27.54 5.55
N ALA A 126 23.87 -28.06 6.60
CA ALA A 126 23.94 -27.45 7.92
C ALA A 126 25.38 -27.39 8.45
N TRP A 127 26.17 -28.46 8.25
CA TRP A 127 27.57 -28.52 8.63
C TRP A 127 28.43 -27.51 7.85
N ILE A 128 28.26 -27.42 6.52
CA ILE A 128 29.01 -26.46 5.69
C ILE A 128 28.70 -25.02 6.14
N GLN A 129 27.43 -24.71 6.41
CA GLN A 129 27.04 -23.37 6.88
C GLN A 129 27.66 -23.05 8.24
N ASP A 130 27.75 -24.01 9.14
CA ASP A 130 28.42 -23.84 10.43
C ASP A 130 29.92 -23.54 10.25
N CYS A 131 30.62 -24.31 9.40
CA CYS A 131 32.03 -24.07 9.08
C CYS A 131 32.25 -22.69 8.44
N LEU A 132 31.40 -22.28 7.49
CA LEU A 132 31.47 -20.95 6.87
C LEU A 132 31.31 -19.83 7.90
N ASN A 133 30.38 -19.97 8.85
CA ASN A 133 30.22 -18.99 9.93
C ASN A 133 31.46 -18.92 10.82
N GLN A 134 32.02 -20.08 11.18
CA GLN A 134 33.22 -20.14 12.02
C GLN A 134 34.45 -19.52 11.33
N PHE A 135 34.67 -19.76 10.03
CA PHE A 135 35.72 -19.09 9.26
C PHE A 135 35.53 -17.58 9.18
N ASN A 136 34.31 -17.09 8.96
CA ASN A 136 34.04 -15.66 8.93
C ASN A 136 34.34 -14.97 10.28
N VAL A 137 33.98 -15.60 11.40
CA VAL A 137 34.33 -15.09 12.74
C VAL A 137 35.85 -15.04 12.94
N GLN A 138 36.60 -16.05 12.49
CA GLN A 138 38.07 -16.05 12.57
C GLN A 138 38.69 -14.98 11.63
N ILE A 139 38.13 -14.75 10.44
CA ILE A 139 38.57 -13.69 9.51
C ILE A 139 38.37 -12.31 10.15
N GLU A 140 37.19 -12.01 10.72
CA GLU A 140 36.93 -10.73 11.39
C GLU A 140 37.93 -10.47 12.53
N ALA A 141 38.27 -11.51 13.30
CA ALA A 141 39.28 -11.42 14.35
C ALA A 141 40.69 -11.14 13.78
N LEU A 142 41.08 -11.82 12.70
CA LEU A 142 42.38 -11.63 12.04
C LEU A 142 42.50 -10.25 11.38
N GLU A 143 41.45 -9.77 10.71
CA GLU A 143 41.40 -8.44 10.09
C GLU A 143 41.56 -7.32 11.13
N SER A 144 40.85 -7.44 12.26
CA SER A 144 41.00 -6.53 13.40
C SER A 144 42.41 -6.54 13.99
N ASP A 145 43.01 -7.72 14.09
CA ASP A 145 44.38 -7.90 14.55
C ASP A 145 45.42 -7.28 13.61
N VAL A 146 45.24 -7.44 12.29
CA VAL A 146 46.08 -6.84 11.25
C VAL A 146 45.96 -5.32 11.26
N GLU A 147 44.75 -4.77 11.37
CA GLU A 147 44.52 -3.32 11.47
C GLU A 147 45.17 -2.71 12.73
N ARG A 148 45.09 -3.43 13.86
CA ARG A 148 45.75 -3.05 15.12
C ARG A 148 47.27 -3.05 14.97
N LEU A 149 47.85 -4.05 14.31
CA LEU A 149 49.29 -4.14 14.07
C LEU A 149 49.79 -3.07 13.09
N HIS A 150 48.99 -2.71 12.08
CA HIS A 150 49.26 -1.60 11.16
C HIS A 150 49.27 -0.24 11.85
N SER A 151 48.37 -0.04 12.83
CA SER A 151 48.22 1.22 13.56
C SER A 151 49.23 1.40 14.70
N ALA A 152 49.94 0.35 15.09
CA ALA A 152 50.92 0.39 16.18
C ALA A 152 52.21 1.16 15.80
N LYS A 153 52.77 1.93 16.74
CA LYS A 153 54.06 2.64 16.56
C LYS A 153 55.22 1.65 16.51
N GLY A 154 55.51 1.13 15.32
CA GLY A 154 56.60 0.17 15.11
C GLY A 154 56.46 -0.67 13.84
N ARG A 155 55.91 -0.10 12.76
CA ARG A 155 55.53 -0.83 11.52
C ARG A 155 56.60 -1.78 10.97
N ASN A 156 57.89 -1.45 11.10
CA ASN A 156 58.98 -2.32 10.64
C ASN A 156 59.29 -3.49 11.56
N ARG A 157 58.88 -3.46 12.84
CA ARG A 157 59.13 -4.51 13.84
C ARG A 157 58.02 -5.57 13.83
N ASN A 158 56.80 -5.19 13.45
CA ASN A 158 55.63 -6.07 13.37
C ASN A 158 55.43 -6.65 11.96
N LYS A 159 56.32 -6.36 11.00
CA LYS A 159 56.14 -6.75 9.60
C LYS A 159 55.99 -8.27 9.42
N ALA A 160 56.77 -9.07 10.13
CA ALA A 160 56.69 -10.53 10.06
C ALA A 160 55.37 -11.07 10.62
N GLU A 161 54.87 -10.50 11.72
CA GLU A 161 53.59 -10.90 12.33
C GLU A 161 52.38 -10.48 11.47
N ILE A 162 52.48 -9.35 10.77
CA ILE A 162 51.48 -8.92 9.78
C ILE A 162 51.46 -9.89 8.59
N GLU A 163 52.62 -10.23 8.04
CA GLU A 163 52.75 -11.14 6.88
C GLU A 163 52.26 -12.56 7.21
N GLU A 164 52.49 -13.05 8.43
CA GLU A 164 51.98 -14.32 8.93
C GLU A 164 50.43 -14.34 9.05
N LYS A 165 49.84 -13.29 9.63
CA LYS A 165 48.38 -13.17 9.75
C LYS A 165 47.69 -12.93 8.41
N GLU A 166 48.30 -12.17 7.50
CA GLU A 166 47.80 -12.01 6.14
C GLU A 166 47.80 -13.34 5.37
N LYS A 167 48.83 -14.18 5.54
CA LYS A 167 48.86 -15.53 4.95
C LYS A 167 47.73 -16.42 5.49
N LEU A 168 47.49 -16.40 6.81
CA LEU A 168 46.40 -17.16 7.43
C LEU A 168 45.02 -16.69 6.95
N LEU A 169 44.85 -15.37 6.80
CA LEU A 169 43.62 -14.76 6.27
C LEU A 169 43.36 -15.19 4.82
N SER A 170 44.38 -15.20 3.95
CA SER A 170 44.27 -15.75 2.60
C SER A 170 43.86 -17.23 2.60
N ARG A 171 44.41 -18.04 3.53
CA ARG A 171 44.05 -19.45 3.67
C ARG A 171 42.59 -19.63 4.10
N HIS A 172 42.07 -18.84 5.04
CA HIS A 172 40.64 -18.89 5.43
C HIS A 172 39.70 -18.51 4.29
N LYS A 173 40.03 -17.48 3.51
CA LYS A 173 39.25 -17.10 2.32
C LYS A 173 39.22 -18.22 1.28
N TRP A 174 40.32 -18.94 1.13
CA TRP A 174 40.40 -20.11 0.27
C TRP A 174 39.53 -21.28 0.76
N HIS A 175 39.48 -21.55 2.08
CA HIS A 175 38.56 -22.55 2.65
C HIS A 175 37.08 -22.19 2.44
N ILE A 176 36.72 -20.91 2.61
CA ILE A 176 35.37 -20.40 2.32
C ILE A 176 35.00 -20.67 0.86
N LEU A 177 35.90 -20.33 -0.08
CA LEU A 177 35.69 -20.56 -1.51
C LEU A 177 35.38 -22.03 -1.81
N LYS A 178 36.19 -22.95 -1.27
CA LYS A 178 36.04 -24.40 -1.50
C LYS A 178 34.75 -24.95 -0.88
N LEU A 179 34.38 -24.51 0.32
CA LEU A 179 33.11 -24.89 0.96
C LEU A 179 31.88 -24.35 0.23
N GLU A 180 31.95 -23.12 -0.32
CA GLU A 180 30.88 -22.58 -1.17
C GLU A 180 30.74 -23.34 -2.50
N GLN A 181 31.85 -23.76 -3.10
CA GLN A 181 31.85 -24.64 -4.27
C GLN A 181 31.17 -25.97 -3.96
N ILE A 182 31.53 -26.62 -2.86
CA ILE A 182 30.90 -27.87 -2.38
C ILE A 182 29.40 -27.67 -2.13
N ASN A 183 29.01 -26.57 -1.48
CA ASN A 183 27.60 -26.26 -1.22
C ASN A 183 26.79 -26.15 -2.52
N ARG A 184 27.35 -25.52 -3.57
CA ARG A 184 26.69 -25.43 -4.89
C ARG A 184 26.63 -26.78 -5.61
N LEU A 185 27.63 -27.64 -5.45
CA LEU A 185 27.62 -28.99 -6.05
C LEU A 185 26.60 -29.90 -5.35
N LEU A 186 26.45 -29.79 -4.03
CA LEU A 186 25.38 -30.46 -3.26
C LEU A 186 23.98 -30.00 -3.71
N ASP A 187 23.76 -28.69 -3.90
CA ASP A 187 22.47 -28.13 -4.34
C ASP A 187 22.05 -28.66 -5.72
N ASN A 188 23.02 -28.90 -6.61
CA ASN A 188 22.80 -29.41 -7.97
C ASN A 188 22.85 -30.94 -8.06
N ALA A 189 22.93 -31.65 -6.93
CA ALA A 189 23.08 -33.10 -6.86
C ALA A 189 24.28 -33.64 -7.68
N ALA A 190 25.33 -32.83 -7.81
CA ALA A 190 26.59 -33.21 -8.45
C ALA A 190 27.60 -33.82 -7.45
N LEU A 191 27.30 -33.70 -6.16
CA LEU A 191 28.07 -34.27 -5.06
C LEU A 191 27.14 -34.98 -4.08
N GLU A 192 27.55 -36.15 -3.59
CA GLU A 192 26.78 -36.90 -2.60
C GLU A 192 27.18 -36.54 -1.16
N PRO A 193 26.25 -36.59 -0.19
CA PRO A 193 26.52 -36.27 1.21
C PRO A 193 27.67 -37.07 1.82
N GLU A 194 27.81 -38.35 1.45
CA GLU A 194 28.88 -39.21 1.96
C GLU A 194 30.28 -38.71 1.59
N GLN A 195 30.42 -38.05 0.43
CA GLN A 195 31.71 -37.49 0.00
C GLN A 195 32.08 -36.22 0.79
N VAL A 196 31.09 -35.54 1.35
CA VAL A 196 31.29 -34.39 2.23
C VAL A 196 31.66 -34.85 3.63
N ASP A 197 31.12 -35.98 4.09
CA ASP A 197 31.47 -36.58 5.38
C ASP A 197 32.96 -36.92 5.47
N GLU A 198 33.60 -37.34 4.37
CA GLU A 198 35.04 -37.64 4.31
C GLU A 198 35.93 -36.40 4.59
N LEU A 199 35.41 -35.18 4.38
CA LEU A 199 36.16 -33.94 4.61
C LEU A 199 36.01 -33.38 6.03
N LYS A 200 35.01 -33.84 6.79
CA LYS A 200 34.60 -33.16 8.01
C LYS A 200 35.72 -33.09 9.03
N GLU A 201 36.39 -34.21 9.25
CA GLU A 201 37.47 -34.32 10.24
C GLU A 201 38.65 -33.40 9.90
N ASP A 202 39.03 -33.29 8.63
CA ASP A 202 40.17 -32.46 8.20
C ASP A 202 39.84 -30.96 8.27
N VAL A 203 38.63 -30.56 7.86
CA VAL A 203 38.18 -29.17 7.93
C VAL A 203 37.99 -28.73 9.39
N GLU A 204 37.40 -29.58 10.24
CA GLU A 204 37.23 -29.31 11.67
C GLU A 204 38.58 -29.22 12.39
N TYR A 205 39.52 -30.14 12.09
CA TYR A 205 40.87 -30.09 12.65
C TYR A 205 41.60 -28.78 12.30
N TYR A 206 41.52 -28.34 11.03
CA TYR A 206 42.07 -27.05 10.63
C TYR A 206 41.40 -25.91 11.41
N LEU A 207 40.08 -25.93 11.50
CA LEU A 207 39.32 -24.84 12.12
C LEU A 207 39.59 -24.70 13.62
N GLU A 208 39.86 -25.80 14.32
CA GLU A 208 40.22 -25.82 15.74
C GLU A 208 41.70 -25.50 16.00
N ALA A 209 42.62 -26.03 15.17
CA ALA A 209 44.05 -26.00 15.46
C ALA A 209 44.85 -24.90 14.76
N ASN A 210 44.27 -24.17 13.78
CA ASN A 210 45.02 -23.21 12.95
C ASN A 210 45.68 -22.03 13.71
N GLN A 211 45.28 -21.78 14.97
CA GLN A 211 45.84 -20.70 15.80
C GLN A 211 46.86 -21.20 16.83
N GLU A 212 47.14 -22.51 16.88
CA GLU A 212 48.09 -23.07 17.85
C GLU A 212 49.56 -22.88 17.39
N PRO A 213 50.50 -22.49 18.29
CA PRO A 213 51.90 -22.25 17.94
C PRO A 213 52.66 -23.47 17.39
N ASP A 214 52.22 -24.67 17.77
CA ASP A 214 52.79 -25.95 17.34
C ASP A 214 51.97 -26.58 16.20
N PHE A 215 51.06 -25.83 15.56
CA PHE A 215 50.29 -26.29 14.41
C PHE A 215 51.25 -26.71 13.29
N MET A 216 51.41 -28.03 13.17
CA MET A 216 52.14 -28.62 12.07
C MET A 216 51.11 -28.83 10.97
N GLU A 217 51.23 -28.05 9.91
CA GLU A 217 50.50 -28.25 8.66
C GLU A 217 50.93 -29.63 8.13
N THR A 218 50.27 -30.67 8.64
CA THR A 218 50.63 -32.08 8.40
C THR A 218 50.31 -32.45 6.95
N TYR A 219 49.46 -31.64 6.31
CA TYR A 219 49.10 -31.65 4.90
C TYR A 219 49.82 -30.49 4.18
N GLY A 220 51.12 -30.67 3.93
CA GLY A 220 51.88 -29.75 3.08
C GLY A 220 51.43 -29.88 1.62
N ASP A 221 51.03 -28.76 1.03
CA ASP A 221 50.87 -28.51 -0.41
C ASP A 221 49.91 -29.38 -1.25
N ASP A 222 49.22 -30.40 -0.72
CA ASP A 222 48.13 -31.10 -1.43
C ASP A 222 46.80 -30.95 -0.68
N ASP A 223 45.78 -30.46 -1.39
CA ASP A 223 44.57 -29.81 -0.87
C ASP A 223 43.65 -30.73 -0.04
N ILE A 224 43.15 -30.25 1.11
CA ILE A 224 42.04 -30.89 1.87
C ILE A 224 40.86 -31.25 0.96
N TYR A 225 40.68 -30.53 -0.15
CA TYR A 225 39.58 -30.69 -1.09
C TYR A 225 39.97 -31.41 -2.40
N GLU A 226 41.22 -31.86 -2.57
CA GLU A 226 41.71 -32.47 -3.83
C GLU A 226 41.00 -33.78 -4.17
N LEU A 227 40.57 -34.53 -3.15
CA LEU A 227 39.81 -35.77 -3.29
C LEU A 227 38.47 -35.60 -4.04
N LEU A 228 37.95 -34.37 -4.13
CA LEU A 228 36.65 -34.07 -4.71
C LEU A 228 36.68 -33.51 -6.13
N ASP A 229 37.86 -33.26 -6.73
CA ASP A 229 38.03 -32.74 -8.10
C ASP A 229 36.90 -31.77 -8.54
N LEU A 230 36.74 -30.70 -7.74
CA LEU A 230 35.58 -29.79 -7.79
C LEU A 230 35.42 -29.14 -9.17
N ASP A 231 36.53 -28.89 -9.88
CA ASP A 231 36.53 -28.28 -11.21
C ASP A 231 35.94 -29.22 -12.26
N THR A 232 36.27 -30.52 -12.21
CA THR A 232 35.72 -31.52 -13.11
C THR A 232 34.23 -31.76 -12.81
N LEU A 233 33.85 -31.80 -11.53
CA LEU A 233 32.44 -31.94 -11.12
C LEU A 233 31.59 -30.73 -11.53
N GLY A 234 32.10 -29.50 -11.34
CA GLY A 234 31.43 -28.28 -11.77
C GLY A 234 31.24 -28.21 -13.29
N ALA A 235 32.27 -28.60 -14.06
CA ALA A 235 32.20 -28.65 -15.51
C ALA A 235 31.22 -29.73 -16.02
N ALA A 236 31.20 -30.91 -15.39
CA ALA A 236 30.29 -31.99 -15.75
C ALA A 236 28.82 -31.64 -15.45
N ALA A 237 28.56 -30.93 -14.35
CA ALA A 237 27.23 -30.50 -13.94
C ALA A 237 26.75 -29.20 -14.64
N GLN A 238 27.61 -28.56 -15.46
CA GLN A 238 27.37 -27.23 -16.05
C GLN A 238 27.03 -26.16 -15.00
N VAL A 239 27.63 -26.26 -13.82
CA VAL A 239 27.42 -25.35 -12.69
C VAL A 239 28.53 -24.31 -12.67
N ALA A 240 28.18 -23.03 -12.63
CA ALA A 240 29.15 -21.95 -12.44
C ALA A 240 29.61 -21.93 -10.97
N LEU A 241 30.84 -22.36 -10.73
CA LEU A 241 31.48 -22.35 -9.41
C LEU A 241 32.02 -20.93 -9.08
N PRO A 242 31.95 -20.49 -7.81
CA PRO A 242 32.61 -19.26 -7.37
C PRO A 242 34.11 -19.31 -7.66
N THR A 243 34.68 -18.15 -7.96
CA THR A 243 36.11 -17.97 -8.29
C THR A 243 36.84 -17.18 -7.19
N GLU A 244 38.17 -17.20 -7.19
CA GLU A 244 38.99 -16.46 -6.22
C GLU A 244 38.70 -14.96 -6.16
N GLN A 245 38.20 -14.37 -7.27
CA GLN A 245 37.76 -12.98 -7.33
C GLN A 245 36.46 -12.73 -6.54
N ASP A 246 35.60 -13.74 -6.40
CA ASP A 246 34.33 -13.63 -5.68
C ASP A 246 34.54 -13.61 -4.15
N VAL A 247 35.67 -14.13 -3.66
CA VAL A 247 36.06 -14.14 -2.24
C VAL A 247 37.17 -13.13 -1.89
N GLY A 248 37.56 -12.27 -2.83
CA GLY A 248 38.49 -11.17 -2.59
C GLY A 248 39.93 -11.60 -2.31
N ILE A 249 40.42 -12.63 -3.01
CA ILE A 249 41.85 -12.98 -3.05
C ILE A 249 42.49 -12.14 -4.17
N ASP A 250 43.17 -11.05 -3.79
CA ASP A 250 43.89 -10.18 -4.73
C ASP A 250 45.28 -10.78 -5.05
N ASP A 251 45.48 -11.16 -6.32
CA ASP A 251 46.74 -11.70 -6.82
C ASP A 251 47.80 -10.58 -6.93
N THR A 252 48.44 -10.24 -5.80
CA THR A 252 49.42 -9.16 -5.71
C THR A 252 50.81 -9.69 -5.38
N THR A 253 51.46 -10.33 -6.35
CA THR A 253 52.94 -10.36 -6.38
C THR A 253 53.45 -9.79 -7.70
N SER A 254 53.92 -8.54 -7.63
CA SER A 254 54.74 -7.96 -8.68
C SER A 254 56.22 -8.19 -8.34
N SER A 255 56.94 -8.89 -9.23
CA SER A 255 58.39 -8.70 -9.32
C SER A 255 58.86 -8.73 -10.77
N THR A 256 59.73 -7.78 -11.06
CA THR A 256 60.24 -7.34 -12.35
C THR A 256 61.61 -7.98 -12.60
N ALA A 257 61.90 -8.52 -13.79
CA ALA A 257 63.27 -8.52 -14.36
C ALA A 257 63.35 -8.90 -15.86
N VAL A 258 63.60 -7.89 -16.70
CA VAL A 258 64.63 -7.77 -17.76
C VAL A 258 65.07 -9.01 -18.59
N THR A 259 64.69 -8.97 -19.88
CA THR A 259 65.46 -9.21 -21.14
C THR A 259 66.53 -10.32 -21.24
N SER A 260 66.34 -11.30 -22.15
CA SER A 260 67.05 -11.43 -23.46
C SER A 260 66.93 -12.82 -24.14
N THR A 261 66.53 -12.79 -25.41
CA THR A 261 66.79 -13.66 -26.58
C THR A 261 67.54 -15.01 -26.45
N ALA A 262 66.94 -16.09 -26.98
CA ALA A 262 67.39 -16.87 -28.17
C ALA A 262 66.51 -18.14 -28.35
N THR A 263 65.58 -18.16 -29.30
CA THR A 263 65.60 -18.88 -30.59
C THR A 263 65.78 -20.42 -30.60
N THR A 264 64.81 -21.05 -31.28
CA THR A 264 64.85 -22.20 -32.22
C THR A 264 64.48 -23.64 -31.79
N THR A 265 63.34 -24.05 -32.39
CA THR A 265 63.07 -25.31 -33.15
C THR A 265 62.78 -26.60 -32.37
N SER A 266 61.81 -27.47 -32.71
CA SER A 266 60.90 -27.68 -33.87
C SER A 266 59.83 -28.70 -33.42
N GLY A 267 58.52 -28.59 -33.73
CA GLY A 267 57.84 -28.88 -35.02
C GLY A 267 56.68 -29.86 -34.77
N ARG A 268 55.63 -30.07 -35.59
CA ARG A 268 55.03 -29.39 -36.75
C ARG A 268 53.75 -30.18 -37.14
N GLY A 269 52.65 -29.50 -37.50
CA GLY A 269 51.52 -30.06 -38.28
C GLY A 269 50.19 -29.31 -38.10
N LYS A 270 49.92 -28.14 -38.72
CA LYS A 270 49.46 -27.83 -40.11
C LYS A 270 47.95 -28.05 -40.37
N THR A 271 47.08 -27.01 -40.39
CA THR A 271 46.67 -26.09 -41.51
C THR A 271 45.28 -26.43 -42.09
N PRO A 272 44.59 -25.60 -42.92
CA PRO A 272 44.51 -24.11 -43.03
C PRO A 272 43.05 -23.57 -43.29
N ARG A 273 42.88 -22.24 -43.44
CA ARG A 273 41.68 -21.41 -43.85
C ARG A 273 41.03 -20.66 -42.66
N LYS A 274 40.61 -19.39 -42.72
CA LYS A 274 40.27 -18.44 -43.81
C LYS A 274 40.42 -16.97 -43.30
N SER A 275 40.47 -16.05 -44.27
CA SER A 275 40.36 -14.57 -44.22
C SER A 275 39.40 -13.99 -43.16
N VAL A 276 39.54 -12.76 -42.64
CA VAL A 276 39.35 -11.46 -43.32
C VAL A 276 40.06 -10.31 -42.56
N THR A 277 40.41 -9.30 -43.34
CA THR A 277 41.09 -8.01 -43.14
C THR A 277 40.68 -7.11 -41.97
N SER A 278 41.69 -6.43 -41.41
CA SER A 278 41.61 -5.17 -40.66
C SER A 278 41.40 -3.96 -41.60
N SER A 279 40.43 -3.11 -41.28
CA SER A 279 40.35 -1.73 -41.79
C SER A 279 39.90 -0.78 -40.69
N VAL A 280 40.78 0.17 -40.41
CA VAL A 280 40.60 1.36 -39.57
C VAL A 280 39.51 2.26 -40.14
N ILE A 281 38.59 2.73 -39.30
CA ILE A 281 37.94 4.05 -39.48
C ILE A 281 38.02 4.82 -38.17
N THR A 282 38.92 5.79 -38.19
CA THR A 282 39.00 7.00 -37.37
C THR A 282 37.73 7.85 -37.44
N GLY A 283 37.36 8.53 -36.34
CA GLY A 283 36.33 9.57 -36.43
C GLY A 283 35.87 10.20 -35.13
N ILE A 284 36.78 10.88 -34.42
CA ILE A 284 36.38 11.98 -33.53
C ILE A 284 35.78 13.07 -34.44
N GLY A 285 34.46 13.26 -34.35
CA GLY A 285 33.71 14.25 -35.11
C GLY A 285 32.89 15.14 -34.18
N ARG A 286 33.44 16.32 -33.89
CA ARG A 286 32.79 17.46 -33.26
C ARG A 286 32.25 18.37 -34.38
N ALA A 287 30.93 18.52 -34.50
CA ALA A 287 30.21 19.67 -35.12
C ALA A 287 28.69 19.40 -35.01
N GLY A 288 27.80 20.36 -34.73
CA GLY A 288 27.97 21.80 -34.65
C GLY A 288 26.91 22.43 -33.74
N ALA A 289 27.36 23.48 -33.05
CA ALA A 289 26.52 24.43 -32.36
C ALA A 289 25.61 25.14 -33.38
N VAL A 290 24.32 25.21 -33.10
CA VAL A 290 23.46 26.25 -33.67
C VAL A 290 23.40 27.36 -32.64
N LYS A 291 24.20 28.41 -32.85
CA LYS A 291 24.02 29.69 -32.16
C LYS A 291 22.81 30.42 -32.75
N PRO A 292 22.14 31.25 -31.94
CA PRO A 292 20.94 31.95 -32.34
C PRO A 292 21.28 33.13 -33.26
N ILE A 293 20.43 33.38 -34.25
CA ILE A 293 20.44 34.64 -34.99
C ILE A 293 19.44 35.58 -34.33
N ASP A 294 19.99 36.66 -33.79
CA ASP A 294 19.35 37.90 -33.36
C ASP A 294 18.52 38.54 -34.48
N LEU A 295 17.35 39.09 -34.11
CA LEU A 295 17.01 40.45 -34.52
C LEU A 295 16.05 41.14 -33.52
N LYS A 296 16.67 41.87 -32.59
CA LYS A 296 16.45 43.30 -32.29
C LYS A 296 15.00 43.82 -32.16
N THR A 297 14.71 44.22 -30.91
CA THR A 297 14.20 45.54 -30.48
C THR A 297 13.11 46.23 -31.31
N SER A 298 11.96 46.49 -30.68
CA SER A 298 11.62 47.86 -30.23
C SER A 298 10.22 47.93 -29.61
N THR A 299 10.17 48.44 -28.38
CA THR A 299 9.06 49.16 -27.73
C THR A 299 8.43 50.20 -28.66
N PRO A 300 7.14 50.58 -28.48
CA PRO A 300 6.78 51.59 -27.46
C PRO A 300 5.44 51.27 -26.74
N SER A 301 5.24 51.43 -25.42
CA SER A 301 5.14 52.65 -24.60
C SER A 301 4.22 53.76 -25.12
N ARG A 302 2.96 53.82 -24.64
CA ARG A 302 2.19 55.01 -24.17
C ARG A 302 0.72 54.58 -23.98
N SER A 303 0.21 54.40 -22.76
CA SER A 303 -0.23 55.38 -21.74
C SER A 303 -1.49 56.17 -22.10
N SER A 304 -2.32 56.33 -21.06
CA SER A 304 -3.40 57.32 -20.86
C SER A 304 -4.70 57.05 -21.62
N SER A 305 -5.89 57.19 -21.05
CA SER A 305 -6.35 57.50 -19.70
C SER A 305 -7.88 57.62 -19.77
N THR A 306 -8.58 57.27 -18.68
CA THR A 306 -9.85 57.88 -18.20
C THR A 306 -11.07 57.84 -19.15
N SER A 307 -12.29 57.48 -18.75
CA SER A 307 -12.96 57.54 -17.45
C SER A 307 -14.35 56.88 -17.57
N LYS A 308 -14.83 56.31 -16.45
CA LYS A 308 -16.17 56.44 -15.80
C LYS A 308 -17.41 56.61 -16.72
N SER A 309 -18.55 55.94 -16.55
CA SER A 309 -19.25 55.56 -15.32
C SER A 309 -20.55 54.79 -15.66
N ASP A 310 -20.98 53.98 -14.68
CA ASP A 310 -22.35 53.82 -14.16
C ASP A 310 -23.48 53.12 -14.96
N THR A 311 -23.90 52.00 -14.35
CA THR A 311 -25.27 51.58 -13.98
C THR A 311 -26.28 51.09 -15.04
N SER A 312 -26.67 49.82 -14.79
CA SER A 312 -27.73 48.90 -15.28
C SER A 312 -29.18 49.45 -15.33
N PRO A 313 -30.27 48.68 -15.64
CA PRO A 313 -30.43 47.25 -16.03
C PRO A 313 -31.49 47.08 -17.19
N PRO A 314 -32.34 46.04 -17.23
CA PRO A 314 -32.17 44.76 -17.93
C PRO A 314 -33.20 44.55 -19.07
N ASN A 315 -32.99 43.55 -19.95
CA ASN A 315 -34.00 42.53 -20.31
C ASN A 315 -33.69 41.81 -21.63
N GLY A 316 -33.85 40.50 -21.60
CA GLY A 316 -34.73 39.85 -22.57
C GLY A 316 -34.10 39.37 -23.86
N THR A 317 -33.19 38.41 -23.77
CA THR A 317 -32.94 37.39 -24.79
C THR A 317 -34.22 36.68 -25.25
N LYS A 318 -34.31 36.42 -26.56
CA LYS A 318 -34.41 35.09 -27.20
C LYS A 318 -34.47 35.29 -28.72
N THR A 319 -33.40 35.05 -29.46
CA THR A 319 -32.93 33.75 -30.01
C THR A 319 -33.90 33.15 -31.03
N ASP A 320 -33.63 33.44 -32.30
CA ASP A 320 -33.83 32.50 -33.40
C ASP A 320 -32.53 32.44 -34.22
N GLU A 321 -32.25 31.23 -34.67
CA GLU A 321 -31.05 30.76 -35.37
C GLU A 321 -30.79 31.51 -36.68
N LEU A 322 -29.53 31.54 -37.14
CA LEU A 322 -29.14 31.31 -38.54
C LEU A 322 -27.62 31.35 -38.76
N LYS A 323 -27.12 30.21 -39.26
CA LYS A 323 -26.10 30.03 -40.33
C LYS A 323 -25.02 31.10 -40.51
N ILE A 324 -23.78 30.69 -40.22
CA ILE A 324 -22.56 31.26 -40.81
C ILE A 324 -22.46 30.76 -42.26
N GLY A 325 -22.46 31.70 -43.20
CA GLY A 325 -21.78 31.54 -44.48
C GLY A 325 -20.45 32.29 -44.44
N SER A 326 -19.44 31.78 -45.11
CA SER A 326 -18.40 32.61 -45.69
C SER A 326 -17.87 31.96 -46.95
N ALA A 327 -18.14 32.62 -48.07
CA ALA A 327 -17.48 32.39 -49.34
C ALA A 327 -17.10 33.75 -49.92
N ALA A 328 -15.94 33.80 -50.59
CA ALA A 328 -15.57 34.81 -51.57
C ALA A 328 -14.46 34.22 -52.47
N PRO A 329 -14.24 34.71 -53.72
CA PRO A 329 -15.17 35.41 -54.61
C PRO A 329 -15.17 34.88 -56.07
N THR A 330 -16.10 35.46 -56.83
CA THR A 330 -16.63 35.29 -58.20
C THR A 330 -15.62 35.53 -59.35
N PRO A 331 -15.97 35.21 -60.62
CA PRO A 331 -16.61 36.23 -61.47
C PRO A 331 -17.69 35.76 -62.48
N THR A 332 -18.75 36.58 -62.56
CA THR A 332 -19.62 36.94 -63.69
C THR A 332 -20.23 35.88 -64.63
N ALA A 333 -21.56 35.83 -64.62
CA ALA A 333 -22.39 35.35 -65.74
C ALA A 333 -23.05 36.54 -66.47
N THR A 334 -23.13 36.48 -67.79
CA THR A 334 -24.12 37.23 -68.59
C THR A 334 -25.00 36.26 -69.39
N ALA A 335 -26.27 36.63 -69.48
CA ALA A 335 -27.46 35.84 -69.75
C ALA A 335 -27.59 35.15 -71.12
N SER A 336 -28.19 33.94 -71.15
CA SER A 336 -29.24 33.57 -72.12
C SER A 336 -29.99 32.29 -71.70
N LYS A 337 -31.24 32.16 -72.18
CA LYS A 337 -32.33 31.20 -71.83
C LYS A 337 -32.01 29.70 -72.09
N PRO A 338 -32.80 28.75 -71.51
CA PRO A 338 -32.39 27.36 -71.31
C PRO A 338 -32.51 26.46 -72.55
N ARG A 339 -31.60 25.49 -72.66
CA ARG A 339 -31.63 24.35 -73.61
C ARG A 339 -32.01 23.07 -72.84
N PRO A 340 -32.70 22.07 -73.44
CA PRO A 340 -33.26 20.93 -72.70
C PRO A 340 -32.19 20.00 -72.14
N LEU A 341 -32.48 19.40 -70.98
CA LEU A 341 -31.67 18.40 -70.28
C LEU A 341 -31.45 17.15 -71.15
N GLU A 342 -30.19 16.81 -71.45
CA GLU A 342 -29.79 15.45 -71.82
C GLU A 342 -29.69 14.59 -70.55
N GLU A 343 -30.19 13.34 -70.65
CA GLU A 343 -30.25 12.39 -69.54
C GLU A 343 -28.86 12.03 -68.99
N SER A 344 -28.67 12.21 -67.69
CA SER A 344 -27.47 11.80 -66.97
C SER A 344 -27.35 10.26 -66.92
N PRO A 345 -26.13 9.69 -67.01
CA PRO A 345 -25.91 8.25 -67.09
C PRO A 345 -26.36 7.55 -65.80
N GLN A 346 -27.06 6.42 -65.96
CA GLN A 346 -27.59 5.61 -64.85
C GLN A 346 -26.44 4.98 -64.05
N LEU A 347 -26.39 5.29 -62.75
CA LEU A 347 -25.46 4.70 -61.78
C LEU A 347 -25.66 3.18 -61.69
N THR A 348 -24.55 2.45 -61.57
CA THR A 348 -24.56 0.99 -61.35
C THR A 348 -25.12 0.64 -59.97
N GLU A 349 -25.65 -0.57 -59.78
CA GLU A 349 -26.26 -0.98 -58.50
C GLU A 349 -25.26 -0.97 -57.34
N GLU A 350 -23.99 -1.31 -57.58
CA GLU A 350 -22.95 -1.19 -56.55
C GLU A 350 -22.73 0.27 -56.13
N GLN A 351 -22.73 1.21 -57.08
CA GLN A 351 -22.63 2.63 -56.77
C GLN A 351 -23.84 3.15 -56.00
N LYS A 352 -25.05 2.65 -56.31
CA LYS A 352 -26.27 2.96 -55.55
C LYS A 352 -26.21 2.41 -54.13
N GLN A 353 -25.63 1.22 -53.95
CA GLN A 353 -25.53 0.58 -52.64
C GLN A 353 -24.47 1.25 -51.76
N VAL A 354 -23.33 1.64 -52.33
CA VAL A 354 -22.33 2.47 -51.65
C VAL A 354 -22.92 3.83 -51.29
N LEU A 355 -23.69 4.46 -52.20
CA LEU A 355 -24.40 5.71 -51.89
C LEU A 355 -25.40 5.55 -50.74
N ARG A 356 -26.15 4.44 -50.67
CA ARG A 356 -27.03 4.16 -49.53
C ARG A 356 -26.28 4.02 -48.21
N LEU A 357 -25.16 3.29 -48.21
CA LEU A 357 -24.34 3.13 -47.01
C LEU A 357 -23.72 4.47 -46.55
N ILE A 358 -23.32 5.31 -47.50
CA ILE A 358 -22.82 6.66 -47.20
C ILE A 358 -23.95 7.54 -46.66
N ASP A 359 -25.15 7.48 -47.24
CA ASP A 359 -26.32 8.24 -46.81
C ASP A 359 -26.78 7.83 -45.40
N GLU A 360 -26.81 6.52 -45.12
CA GLU A 360 -27.07 6.00 -43.77
C GLU A 360 -25.98 6.47 -42.77
N SER A 361 -24.70 6.40 -43.15
CA SER A 361 -23.61 6.87 -42.28
C SER A 361 -23.69 8.38 -42.00
N PHE A 362 -24.19 9.16 -42.95
CA PHE A 362 -24.36 10.60 -42.81
C PHE A 362 -25.51 10.94 -41.84
N HIS A 363 -26.55 10.10 -41.79
CA HIS A 363 -27.65 10.24 -40.83
C HIS A 363 -27.26 9.90 -39.38
N PHE A 364 -26.18 9.17 -39.16
CA PHE A 364 -25.70 8.80 -37.81
C PHE A 364 -24.35 9.45 -37.45
N ILE A 365 -23.96 10.51 -38.18
CA ILE A 365 -22.76 11.27 -37.83
C ILE A 365 -23.03 12.03 -36.52
N PRO A 366 -22.14 11.94 -35.51
CA PRO A 366 -22.31 12.69 -34.27
C PRO A 366 -22.30 14.19 -34.56
N GLU A 367 -23.35 14.89 -34.12
CA GLU A 367 -23.47 16.33 -34.25
C GLU A 367 -22.89 17.04 -33.01
N SER A 368 -22.58 18.33 -33.13
CA SER A 368 -22.06 19.14 -32.01
C SER A 368 -22.98 19.14 -30.77
N ARG A 369 -24.29 18.90 -30.96
CA ARG A 369 -25.28 18.77 -29.88
C ARG A 369 -25.15 17.48 -29.07
N ASP A 370 -24.58 16.43 -29.66
CA ASP A 370 -24.36 15.14 -28.98
C ASP A 370 -23.23 15.24 -27.94
N SER A 371 -22.46 16.34 -27.97
CA SER A 371 -21.46 16.70 -26.96
C SER A 371 -22.03 17.55 -25.81
N GLU A 372 -23.31 17.97 -25.87
CA GLU A 372 -23.93 18.77 -24.81
C GLU A 372 -24.46 17.89 -23.67
N LYS A 373 -24.15 18.26 -22.42
CA LYS A 373 -24.66 17.55 -21.23
C LYS A 373 -26.19 17.62 -21.19
N ALA A 374 -26.83 16.51 -20.82
CA ALA A 374 -28.28 16.43 -20.64
C ALA A 374 -28.80 17.56 -19.73
N ASN A 375 -29.66 18.42 -20.28
CA ASN A 375 -30.30 19.50 -19.54
C ASN A 375 -31.32 18.92 -18.56
N ARG A 376 -30.99 18.89 -17.26
CA ARG A 376 -32.01 18.75 -16.21
C ARG A 376 -32.93 19.96 -16.27
N TYR A 377 -34.24 19.74 -16.32
CA TYR A 377 -35.24 20.79 -16.29
C TYR A 377 -35.01 21.75 -15.11
N VAL A 378 -34.68 23.01 -15.41
CA VAL A 378 -34.70 24.10 -14.43
C VAL A 378 -35.91 24.98 -14.78
N PRO A 379 -36.95 25.02 -13.94
CA PRO A 379 -38.17 25.77 -14.24
C PRO A 379 -37.84 27.26 -14.40
N ARG A 380 -38.19 27.83 -15.55
CA ARG A 380 -37.90 29.23 -15.91
C ARG A 380 -38.81 30.25 -15.23
N ASN A 381 -39.92 29.81 -14.62
CA ASN A 381 -40.80 30.65 -13.80
C ASN A 381 -40.83 30.08 -12.38
N LEU A 382 -39.99 30.61 -11.50
CA LEU A 382 -40.10 30.39 -10.06
C LEU A 382 -41.27 31.22 -9.55
N TYR A 383 -42.33 30.57 -9.08
CA TYR A 383 -43.39 31.28 -8.35
C TYR A 383 -42.77 31.77 -7.03
N PRO A 384 -42.79 33.07 -6.70
CA PRO A 384 -42.24 33.57 -5.46
C PRO A 384 -43.06 32.98 -4.29
N THR A 385 -42.49 31.96 -3.67
CA THR A 385 -43.07 31.34 -2.48
C THR A 385 -42.77 32.24 -1.28
N PRO A 386 -43.75 32.51 -0.40
CA PRO A 386 -43.49 33.28 0.81
C PRO A 386 -42.33 32.69 1.61
N ALA A 387 -41.55 33.51 2.31
CA ALA A 387 -40.41 33.06 3.13
C ALA A 387 -40.81 32.07 4.26
N SER A 388 -42.09 31.97 4.58
CA SER A 388 -42.66 30.99 5.50
C SER A 388 -42.84 29.60 4.89
N PHE A 389 -42.71 29.45 3.57
CA PHE A 389 -42.82 28.17 2.88
C PHE A 389 -41.44 27.50 2.84
N PRO A 390 -41.28 26.29 3.39
CA PRO A 390 -39.99 25.61 3.43
C PRO A 390 -39.54 25.26 2.00
N ALA A 391 -38.51 25.96 1.52
CA ALA A 391 -37.88 25.71 0.22
C ALA A 391 -36.86 24.54 0.27
N THR A 392 -36.55 24.06 1.47
CA THR A 392 -35.65 22.94 1.72
C THR A 392 -36.37 21.87 2.56
N PRO A 393 -36.19 20.57 2.25
CA PRO A 393 -36.72 19.49 3.07
C PRO A 393 -36.18 19.57 4.50
N SER A 394 -37.02 19.27 5.49
CA SER A 394 -36.58 19.22 6.89
C SER A 394 -35.45 18.20 7.07
N THR A 395 -34.42 18.57 7.83
CA THR A 395 -33.28 17.69 8.16
C THR A 395 -33.70 16.42 8.88
N LEU A 396 -34.90 16.40 9.48
CA LEU A 396 -35.50 15.21 10.08
C LEU A 396 -35.64 14.04 9.10
N PHE A 397 -35.92 14.31 7.82
CA PHE A 397 -36.02 13.29 6.77
C PHE A 397 -34.65 12.75 6.32
N SER A 398 -33.56 13.25 6.90
CA SER A 398 -32.21 12.66 6.77
C SER A 398 -31.86 11.76 7.96
N SER A 399 -32.73 11.64 8.97
CA SER A 399 -32.48 10.77 10.12
C SER A 399 -32.96 9.35 9.84
N ALA A 400 -32.12 8.34 10.07
CA ALA A 400 -32.51 6.93 9.93
C ALA A 400 -33.73 6.50 10.80
N PRO A 401 -33.87 6.93 12.07
CA PRO A 401 -34.94 6.45 12.95
C PRO A 401 -36.37 6.87 12.55
N ILE A 402 -36.54 7.91 11.71
CA ILE A 402 -37.88 8.31 11.28
C ILE A 402 -38.50 7.28 10.32
N PHE A 403 -37.67 6.65 9.48
CA PHE A 403 -38.12 5.67 8.48
C PHE A 403 -38.63 4.38 9.11
N GLU A 404 -38.13 4.03 10.30
CA GLU A 404 -38.64 2.90 11.08
C GLU A 404 -40.12 3.07 11.45
N LYS A 405 -40.56 4.33 11.63
CA LYS A 405 -41.93 4.69 12.02
C LYS A 405 -42.88 4.88 10.84
N LEU A 406 -42.37 4.92 9.61
CA LEU A 406 -43.18 5.10 8.41
C LEU A 406 -43.93 3.80 8.06
N ASP A 407 -45.14 3.93 7.54
CA ASP A 407 -45.91 2.82 6.99
C ASP A 407 -45.30 2.31 5.68
N VAL A 408 -45.66 1.09 5.28
CA VAL A 408 -45.08 0.43 4.11
C VAL A 408 -45.40 1.17 2.80
N ASP A 409 -46.58 1.78 2.70
CA ASP A 409 -46.99 2.51 1.49
C ASP A 409 -46.18 3.80 1.33
N THR A 410 -45.91 4.51 2.43
CA THR A 410 -45.00 5.67 2.43
C THR A 410 -43.58 5.26 2.07
N LEU A 411 -43.09 4.12 2.54
CA LEU A 411 -41.76 3.60 2.17
C LEU A 411 -41.70 3.28 0.67
N PHE A 412 -42.73 2.65 0.09
CA PHE A 412 -42.81 2.44 -1.35
C PHE A 412 -42.90 3.74 -2.13
N PHE A 413 -43.65 4.73 -1.62
CA PHE A 413 -43.75 6.04 -2.24
C PHE A 413 -42.38 6.70 -2.36
N ILE A 414 -41.65 6.74 -1.25
CA ILE A 414 -40.29 7.27 -1.24
C ILE A 414 -39.38 6.46 -2.17
N PHE A 415 -39.49 5.14 -2.16
CA PHE A 415 -38.65 4.27 -2.98
C PHE A 415 -38.84 4.49 -4.49
N TYR A 416 -40.09 4.57 -4.97
CA TYR A 416 -40.39 4.69 -6.41
C TYR A 416 -40.32 6.13 -6.93
N TYR A 417 -40.65 7.13 -6.11
CA TYR A 417 -40.77 8.53 -6.54
C TYR A 417 -39.59 9.43 -6.13
N GLN A 418 -38.72 9.01 -5.21
CA GLN A 418 -37.50 9.75 -4.86
C GLN A 418 -36.23 9.06 -5.33
N GLN A 419 -36.18 8.65 -6.59
CA GLN A 419 -35.05 7.90 -7.13
C GLN A 419 -33.73 8.69 -7.04
N GLY A 420 -32.68 8.04 -6.54
CA GLY A 420 -31.35 8.63 -6.35
C GLY A 420 -31.21 9.52 -5.10
N SER A 421 -32.19 9.54 -4.19
CA SER A 421 -32.17 10.37 -2.97
C SER A 421 -31.77 9.59 -1.71
N TYR A 422 -31.25 10.26 -0.68
CA TYR A 422 -30.91 9.60 0.60
C TYR A 422 -32.12 8.84 1.21
N GLN A 423 -33.30 9.38 0.99
CA GLN A 423 -34.55 8.85 1.50
C GLN A 423 -34.93 7.53 0.83
N GLN A 424 -34.60 7.33 -0.46
CA GLN A 424 -34.89 6.08 -1.18
C GLN A 424 -34.24 4.85 -0.53
N TYR A 425 -33.01 4.95 -0.04
CA TYR A 425 -32.37 3.85 0.69
C TYR A 425 -32.86 3.69 2.08
N LEU A 426 -33.11 4.77 2.82
CA LEU A 426 -33.67 4.61 4.15
C LEU A 426 -35.01 3.87 4.03
N ALA A 427 -35.78 4.16 2.98
CA ALA A 427 -36.95 3.38 2.60
C ALA A 427 -36.61 1.93 2.20
N ALA A 428 -35.67 1.70 1.29
CA ALA A 428 -35.28 0.36 0.82
C ALA A 428 -34.70 -0.52 1.95
N ARG A 429 -33.92 0.06 2.85
CA ARG A 429 -33.31 -0.57 4.03
C ARG A 429 -34.39 -0.99 5.02
N GLU A 430 -35.37 -0.13 5.28
CA GLU A 430 -36.52 -0.49 6.12
C GLU A 430 -37.42 -1.52 5.45
N LEU A 431 -37.63 -1.47 4.12
CA LEU A 431 -38.35 -2.50 3.38
C LEU A 431 -37.64 -3.86 3.49
N LYS A 432 -36.32 -3.90 3.30
CA LYS A 432 -35.51 -5.13 3.48
C LYS A 432 -35.54 -5.65 4.92
N ARG A 433 -35.48 -4.75 5.91
CA ARG A 433 -35.67 -5.10 7.34
C ARG A 433 -37.06 -5.69 7.63
N ARG A 434 -38.08 -5.29 6.86
CA ARG A 434 -39.45 -5.81 6.90
C ARG A 434 -39.67 -7.03 5.99
N THR A 435 -38.58 -7.70 5.61
CA THR A 435 -38.51 -8.92 4.81
C THR A 435 -39.03 -8.79 3.37
N TRP A 436 -38.98 -7.59 2.81
CA TRP A 436 -39.19 -7.38 1.38
C TRP A 436 -37.89 -7.55 0.61
N GLY A 437 -37.91 -8.26 -0.51
CA GLY A 437 -36.81 -8.41 -1.45
C GLY A 437 -37.12 -7.70 -2.77
N TYR A 438 -36.18 -6.90 -3.29
CA TYR A 438 -36.36 -6.21 -4.56
C TYR A 438 -35.93 -7.09 -5.73
N HIS A 439 -36.81 -7.25 -6.72
CA HIS A 439 -36.59 -8.12 -7.88
C HIS A 439 -36.26 -7.28 -9.11
N LYS A 440 -35.00 -7.31 -9.57
CA LYS A 440 -34.46 -6.46 -10.65
C LYS A 440 -35.24 -6.55 -11.97
N LYS A 441 -35.64 -7.77 -12.37
CA LYS A 441 -36.39 -8.02 -13.62
C LYS A 441 -37.77 -7.35 -13.65
N TYR A 442 -38.55 -7.52 -12.59
CA TYR A 442 -39.90 -6.97 -12.48
C TYR A 442 -39.94 -5.58 -11.87
N LYS A 443 -38.79 -5.07 -11.43
CA LYS A 443 -38.62 -3.78 -10.76
C LYS A 443 -39.56 -3.58 -9.57
N THR A 444 -39.96 -4.66 -8.92
CA THR A 444 -40.90 -4.63 -7.79
C THR A 444 -40.39 -5.41 -6.58
N TRP A 445 -40.93 -5.05 -5.42
CA TRP A 445 -40.64 -5.69 -4.15
C TRP A 445 -41.59 -6.87 -3.91
N PHE A 446 -41.00 -7.99 -3.49
CA PHE A 446 -41.70 -9.22 -3.13
C PHE A 446 -41.47 -9.56 -1.66
N LYS A 447 -42.44 -10.24 -1.06
CA LYS A 447 -42.38 -10.78 0.30
C LYS A 447 -43.05 -12.14 0.30
N ARG A 448 -42.46 -13.12 0.99
CA ARG A 448 -43.05 -14.46 1.14
C ARG A 448 -44.40 -14.34 1.85
N HIS A 449 -45.45 -14.89 1.24
CA HIS A 449 -46.79 -14.98 1.86
C HIS A 449 -46.90 -16.24 2.71
N GLU A 450 -46.35 -17.34 2.19
CA GLU A 450 -46.30 -18.68 2.80
C GLU A 450 -44.89 -19.26 2.62
N GLU A 451 -44.59 -20.36 3.31
CA GLU A 451 -43.33 -21.09 3.06
C GLU A 451 -43.30 -21.62 1.62
N PRO A 452 -42.13 -21.55 0.93
CA PRO A 452 -42.04 -21.95 -0.46
C PRO A 452 -42.36 -23.44 -0.62
N GLN A 453 -43.17 -23.77 -1.63
CA GLN A 453 -43.56 -25.15 -1.92
C GLN A 453 -42.40 -25.94 -2.53
N VAL A 454 -41.49 -25.27 -3.24
CA VAL A 454 -40.27 -25.84 -3.82
C VAL A 454 -39.12 -24.86 -3.60
N THR A 455 -38.00 -25.34 -3.06
CA THR A 455 -36.76 -24.56 -2.91
C THR A 455 -35.63 -25.28 -3.64
N GLY A 456 -35.04 -24.65 -4.64
CA GLY A 456 -33.84 -25.10 -5.34
C GLY A 456 -32.61 -24.28 -4.92
N GLU A 457 -31.43 -24.56 -5.50
CA GLU A 457 -30.19 -23.82 -5.21
C GLU A 457 -30.26 -22.36 -5.72
N ASP A 458 -30.89 -22.12 -6.87
CA ASP A 458 -30.92 -20.80 -7.54
C ASP A 458 -32.32 -20.14 -7.59
N TYR A 459 -33.36 -20.81 -7.11
CA TYR A 459 -34.73 -20.31 -7.15
C TYR A 459 -35.61 -20.87 -6.04
N GLU A 460 -36.68 -20.15 -5.72
CA GLU A 460 -37.77 -20.64 -4.89
C GLU A 460 -39.12 -20.45 -5.59
N GLN A 461 -40.01 -21.43 -5.48
CA GLN A 461 -41.36 -21.36 -6.03
C GLN A 461 -42.39 -21.40 -4.91
N GLY A 462 -43.31 -20.44 -4.90
CA GLY A 462 -44.32 -20.33 -3.86
C GLY A 462 -45.28 -19.16 -4.05
N THR A 463 -46.01 -18.84 -2.98
CA THR A 463 -46.94 -17.72 -2.95
C THR A 463 -46.24 -16.48 -2.42
N PHE A 464 -46.18 -15.42 -3.24
CA PHE A 464 -45.55 -14.15 -2.86
C PHE A 464 -46.55 -13.01 -2.85
N VAL A 465 -46.40 -12.11 -1.89
CA VAL A 465 -46.98 -10.78 -1.93
C VAL A 465 -46.03 -9.88 -2.71
N TYR A 466 -46.51 -9.09 -3.66
CA TYR A 466 -45.74 -8.06 -4.32
C TYR A 466 -46.46 -6.71 -4.28
N PHE A 467 -45.71 -5.62 -4.38
CA PHE A 467 -46.28 -4.29 -4.42
C PHE A 467 -46.49 -3.82 -5.87
N ASP A 468 -47.73 -3.69 -6.29
CA ASP A 468 -48.09 -3.17 -7.61
C ASP A 468 -48.03 -1.64 -7.58
N TYR A 469 -46.86 -1.10 -7.94
CA TYR A 469 -46.64 0.35 -8.02
C TYR A 469 -47.11 0.96 -9.35
N GLU A 470 -47.37 0.15 -10.38
CA GLU A 470 -47.67 0.66 -11.74
C GLU A 470 -49.16 0.87 -11.97
N THR A 471 -50.02 -0.05 -11.52
CA THR A 471 -51.44 -0.01 -11.89
C THR A 471 -52.39 0.22 -10.71
N GLY A 472 -52.04 -0.27 -9.52
CA GLY A 472 -52.97 -0.32 -8.38
C GLY A 472 -52.53 0.41 -7.13
N TRP A 473 -51.25 0.77 -7.00
CA TRP A 473 -50.63 1.24 -5.75
C TRP A 473 -51.07 0.41 -4.53
N CYS A 474 -50.96 -0.92 -4.65
CA CYS A 474 -51.49 -1.85 -3.66
C CYS A 474 -50.68 -3.15 -3.60
N GLN A 475 -50.84 -3.88 -2.50
CA GLN A 475 -50.25 -5.22 -2.36
C GLN A 475 -51.11 -6.25 -3.07
N ARG A 476 -50.49 -7.10 -3.89
CA ARG A 476 -51.15 -8.19 -4.61
C ARG A 476 -50.47 -9.52 -4.27
N ILE A 477 -51.24 -10.60 -4.36
CA ILE A 477 -50.75 -11.95 -4.13
C ILE A 477 -50.57 -12.62 -5.48
N LYS A 478 -49.42 -13.27 -5.66
CA LYS A 478 -49.10 -14.09 -6.82
C LYS A 478 -48.80 -15.51 -6.36
N THR A 479 -49.66 -16.44 -6.76
CA THR A 479 -49.51 -17.87 -6.49
C THR A 479 -48.59 -18.52 -7.52
N GLU A 480 -47.91 -19.60 -7.13
CA GLU A 480 -47.03 -20.40 -8.01
C GLU A 480 -45.90 -19.60 -8.69
N PHE A 481 -45.49 -18.48 -8.10
CA PHE A 481 -44.45 -17.64 -8.66
C PHE A 481 -43.07 -18.24 -8.40
N THR A 482 -42.25 -18.32 -9.45
CA THR A 482 -40.84 -18.70 -9.36
C THR A 482 -40.00 -17.43 -9.16
N PHE A 483 -39.39 -17.33 -8.00
CA PHE A 483 -38.46 -16.26 -7.62
C PHE A 483 -37.03 -16.75 -7.82
N GLU A 484 -36.36 -16.23 -8.83
CA GLU A 484 -34.96 -16.56 -9.13
C GLU A 484 -34.00 -15.64 -8.35
N TYR A 485 -33.06 -16.21 -7.60
CA TYR A 485 -32.14 -15.43 -6.76
C TYR A 485 -31.16 -14.56 -7.57
N SER A 486 -30.89 -14.92 -8.83
CA SER A 486 -30.07 -14.12 -9.76
C SER A 486 -30.61 -12.68 -9.95
N TYR A 487 -31.92 -12.50 -9.86
CA TYR A 487 -32.59 -11.21 -9.97
C TYR A 487 -32.84 -10.52 -8.63
N LEU A 488 -32.45 -11.11 -7.50
CA LEU A 488 -32.52 -10.47 -6.20
C LEU A 488 -31.46 -9.36 -6.10
N GLU A 489 -31.86 -8.20 -5.59
CA GLU A 489 -30.93 -7.11 -5.27
C GLU A 489 -30.39 -7.28 -3.84
N ASP A 490 -29.17 -7.79 -3.74
CA ASP A 490 -28.54 -8.03 -2.44
C ASP A 490 -27.70 -6.86 -1.91
N GLU A 491 -27.13 -6.04 -2.78
CA GLU A 491 -26.25 -4.93 -2.41
C GLU A 491 -26.98 -3.58 -2.37
N LEU A 492 -27.77 -3.33 -1.33
CA LEU A 492 -28.28 -1.98 -1.05
C LEU A 492 -27.17 -0.95 -0.73
N HIS A 493 -25.92 -1.40 -0.52
CA HIS A 493 -24.85 -0.60 0.08
C HIS A 493 -24.05 0.23 -0.93
N ARG A 494 -23.73 -0.29 -2.12
CA ARG A 494 -22.71 0.32 -3.00
C ARG A 494 -23.21 1.47 -3.87
N ALA A 495 -24.34 1.28 -4.56
CA ALA A 495 -24.90 2.31 -5.43
C ALA A 495 -25.41 3.53 -4.64
N PHE A 496 -25.64 3.35 -3.34
CA PHE A 496 -26.31 4.31 -2.50
C PHE A 496 -25.40 5.12 -1.58
N ILE A 497 -24.31 4.52 -1.12
CA ILE A 497 -23.25 5.22 -0.39
C ILE A 497 -22.72 6.43 -1.19
N MET A 498 -22.65 6.30 -2.52
CA MET A 498 -22.24 7.38 -3.41
C MET A 498 -23.19 8.60 -3.41
N SER A 499 -24.43 8.49 -2.93
CA SER A 499 -25.43 9.57 -2.98
C SER A 499 -25.86 10.13 -1.61
N SER A 500 -25.35 9.63 -0.49
CA SER A 500 -25.93 9.96 0.83
C SER A 500 -25.00 10.18 2.01
N THR A 501 -23.69 10.04 1.85
CA THR A 501 -22.73 10.49 2.85
C THR A 501 -21.96 11.65 2.24
N ASP A 502 -22.02 12.83 2.85
CA ASP A 502 -21.12 13.94 2.50
C ASP A 502 -19.71 13.54 2.93
N TYR A 503 -19.00 12.83 2.06
CA TYR A 503 -17.58 12.60 2.19
C TYR A 503 -16.86 13.94 2.01
N ALA A 504 -15.75 14.11 2.72
CA ALA A 504 -14.91 15.29 2.57
C ALA A 504 -14.36 15.44 1.12
N ILE A 505 -14.34 14.35 0.34
CA ILE A 505 -13.87 14.31 -1.04
C ILE A 505 -14.88 13.61 -1.95
N SER A 506 -14.82 13.91 -3.24
CA SER A 506 -15.64 13.31 -4.31
C SER A 506 -14.82 13.10 -5.58
N LEU A 507 -15.29 12.27 -6.52
CA LEU A 507 -14.64 12.13 -7.83
C LEU A 507 -14.44 13.48 -8.53
N ALA A 508 -15.44 14.37 -8.49
CA ALA A 508 -15.35 15.71 -9.08
C ALA A 508 -14.22 16.54 -8.43
N SER A 509 -14.04 16.45 -7.11
CA SER A 509 -12.94 17.14 -6.43
C SER A 509 -11.56 16.60 -6.82
N VAL A 510 -11.45 15.29 -7.08
CA VAL A 510 -10.22 14.63 -7.54
C VAL A 510 -9.91 15.00 -8.99
N GLN A 511 -10.92 15.03 -9.88
CA GLN A 511 -10.77 15.48 -11.26
C GLN A 511 -10.34 16.95 -11.33
N ALA A 512 -10.98 17.82 -10.55
CA ALA A 512 -10.56 19.21 -10.44
C ALA A 512 -9.14 19.34 -9.84
N ALA A 513 -8.73 18.43 -8.96
CA ALA A 513 -7.36 18.39 -8.46
C ALA A 513 -6.36 18.01 -9.55
N ALA A 514 -6.70 17.05 -10.43
CA ALA A 514 -5.87 16.68 -11.57
C ALA A 514 -5.60 17.90 -12.49
N GLU A 515 -6.64 18.67 -12.81
CA GLU A 515 -6.51 19.91 -13.59
C GLU A 515 -5.60 20.94 -12.92
N ARG A 516 -5.67 21.10 -11.59
CA ARG A 516 -4.83 22.08 -10.86
C ARG A 516 -3.36 21.69 -10.82
N ILE A 517 -3.05 20.39 -10.71
CA ILE A 517 -1.67 19.91 -10.57
C ILE A 517 -1.00 19.66 -11.93
N ASP A 518 -1.78 19.62 -13.01
CA ASP A 518 -1.28 19.41 -14.37
C ASP A 518 -0.20 20.44 -14.75
N GLY A 519 0.81 19.98 -15.50
CA GLY A 519 2.00 20.76 -15.85
C GLY A 519 3.00 21.00 -14.71
N PHE A 520 2.67 20.64 -13.47
CA PHE A 520 3.57 20.77 -12.31
C PHE A 520 3.92 19.41 -11.72
N ALA A 521 2.94 18.58 -11.38
CA ALA A 521 3.18 17.22 -10.95
C ALA A 521 3.60 16.36 -12.15
N HIS A 522 4.53 15.42 -11.94
CA HIS A 522 4.86 14.45 -12.97
C HIS A 522 3.69 13.46 -13.12
N ARG A 523 3.28 13.19 -14.35
CA ARG A 523 2.50 11.99 -14.66
C ARG A 523 3.44 10.80 -14.60
N THR A 524 3.50 10.15 -13.44
CA THR A 524 4.47 9.07 -13.15
C THR A 524 4.18 7.84 -14.02
N PRO A 525 5.20 7.05 -14.42
CA PRO A 525 4.99 5.87 -15.24
C PRO A 525 4.25 4.76 -14.49
N VAL A 526 3.57 3.90 -15.25
CA VAL A 526 3.13 2.59 -14.78
C VAL A 526 4.09 1.55 -15.36
N LEU A 527 4.79 0.83 -14.49
CA LEU A 527 5.76 -0.19 -14.88
C LEU A 527 5.22 -1.59 -14.59
N THR A 528 5.78 -2.59 -15.26
CA THR A 528 5.51 -4.01 -15.02
C THR A 528 6.84 -4.71 -14.71
N CYS A 529 6.79 -5.87 -14.04
CA CYS A 529 8.00 -6.64 -13.74
C CYS A 529 7.69 -8.14 -13.75
N HIS A 530 8.14 -8.81 -14.81
CA HIS A 530 7.88 -10.24 -14.98
C HIS A 530 8.38 -11.09 -13.81
N ALA A 531 9.56 -10.79 -13.28
CA ALA A 531 10.11 -11.53 -12.13
C ALA A 531 9.20 -11.43 -10.88
N LEU A 532 8.64 -10.26 -10.59
CA LEU A 532 7.73 -10.09 -9.46
C LEU A 532 6.35 -10.72 -9.74
N GLU A 533 5.89 -10.71 -10.99
CA GLU A 533 4.67 -11.41 -11.42
C GLU A 533 4.80 -12.93 -11.25
N THR A 534 5.95 -13.50 -11.61
CA THR A 534 6.25 -14.93 -11.41
C THR A 534 6.17 -15.26 -9.93
N ILE A 535 6.90 -14.53 -9.07
CA ILE A 535 6.90 -14.76 -7.61
C ILE A 535 5.48 -14.63 -7.06
N ALA A 536 4.74 -13.57 -7.42
CA ALA A 536 3.37 -13.37 -6.96
C ALA A 536 2.39 -14.49 -7.38
N SER A 537 2.73 -15.25 -8.42
CA SER A 537 1.91 -16.32 -9.00
C SER A 537 2.24 -17.71 -8.48
N GLU A 538 3.33 -17.91 -7.72
CA GLU A 538 3.81 -19.23 -7.28
C GLU A 538 2.77 -20.06 -6.51
N ASN A 539 1.87 -19.40 -5.78
CA ASN A 539 0.87 -20.05 -4.92
C ASN A 539 -0.59 -19.78 -5.33
N GLY A 540 -0.84 -19.48 -6.60
CA GLY A 540 -2.22 -19.23 -7.04
C GLY A 540 -2.42 -18.95 -8.51
N ALA A 541 -3.56 -18.34 -8.83
CA ALA A 541 -3.86 -17.91 -10.20
C ALA A 541 -2.85 -16.83 -10.66
N PRO A 542 -2.43 -16.85 -11.95
CA PRO A 542 -1.48 -15.89 -12.50
C PRO A 542 -1.83 -14.45 -12.16
N LYS A 543 -0.82 -13.66 -11.77
CA LYS A 543 -0.95 -12.23 -11.46
C LYS A 543 -0.20 -11.40 -12.48
N ARG A 544 -0.82 -10.31 -12.92
CA ARG A 544 -0.18 -9.23 -13.69
C ARG A 544 -0.10 -8.00 -12.83
N LEU A 545 1.10 -7.43 -12.68
CA LEU A 545 1.37 -6.38 -11.70
C LEU A 545 1.72 -5.07 -12.40
N PHE A 546 0.95 -4.03 -12.09
CA PHE A 546 1.08 -2.68 -12.66
C PHE A 546 1.47 -1.70 -11.56
N PHE A 547 2.74 -1.30 -11.55
CA PHE A 547 3.33 -0.48 -10.51
C PHE A 547 3.24 1.00 -10.85
N LYS A 548 2.44 1.77 -10.09
CA LYS A 548 2.37 3.23 -10.19
C LYS A 548 3.51 3.86 -9.39
N CYS A 549 4.51 4.39 -10.10
CA CYS A 549 5.80 4.79 -9.54
C CYS A 549 5.81 6.20 -8.93
N GLU A 550 5.09 6.42 -7.82
CA GLU A 550 5.11 7.72 -7.12
C GLU A 550 6.43 8.04 -6.41
N ASN A 551 7.34 7.08 -6.29
CA ASN A 551 8.74 7.31 -5.94
C ASN A 551 9.49 8.19 -6.97
N LEU A 552 8.99 8.30 -8.21
CA LEU A 552 9.52 9.17 -9.27
C LEU A 552 8.80 10.53 -9.37
N GLN A 553 7.87 10.80 -8.46
CA GLN A 553 7.22 12.11 -8.36
C GLN A 553 8.25 13.17 -7.90
N LYS A 554 7.94 14.45 -8.11
CA LYS A 554 8.63 15.53 -7.42
C LYS A 554 8.65 15.28 -5.90
N VAL A 555 9.75 15.65 -5.26
CA VAL A 555 10.12 15.31 -3.88
C VAL A 555 10.22 13.81 -3.57
N GLY A 556 10.22 12.95 -4.58
CA GLY A 556 10.37 11.50 -4.42
C GLY A 556 9.16 10.78 -3.81
N ALA A 557 7.97 11.42 -3.77
CA ALA A 557 6.77 10.82 -3.18
C ALA A 557 5.46 11.44 -3.70
N PHE A 558 4.36 10.67 -3.59
CA PHE A 558 3.01 11.11 -4.00
C PHE A 558 2.53 12.42 -3.35
N LYS A 559 3.10 12.76 -2.18
CA LYS A 559 2.67 13.86 -1.32
C LYS A 559 2.60 15.22 -2.03
N TYR A 560 3.45 15.42 -3.05
CA TYR A 560 3.45 16.66 -3.84
C TYR A 560 2.09 16.94 -4.48
N ARG A 561 1.35 15.91 -4.92
CA ARG A 561 0.04 16.06 -5.57
C ARG A 561 -0.97 16.77 -4.66
N GLY A 562 -1.18 16.24 -3.46
CA GLY A 562 -2.09 16.81 -2.48
C GLY A 562 -1.63 18.15 -1.92
N ALA A 563 -0.33 18.31 -1.66
CA ALA A 563 0.20 19.59 -1.18
C ALA A 563 -0.02 20.70 -2.22
N LEU A 564 0.30 20.44 -3.48
CA LEU A 564 0.11 21.40 -4.57
C LEU A 564 -1.37 21.70 -4.81
N ASN A 565 -2.24 20.69 -4.77
CA ASN A 565 -3.68 20.91 -4.90
C ASN A 565 -4.23 21.82 -3.78
N ALA A 566 -3.86 21.55 -2.53
CA ALA A 566 -4.31 22.35 -1.38
C ALA A 566 -3.84 23.81 -1.48
N VAL A 567 -2.58 24.03 -1.84
CA VAL A 567 -2.00 25.37 -2.04
C VAL A 567 -2.72 26.10 -3.17
N LYS A 568 -2.79 25.50 -4.36
CA LYS A 568 -3.39 26.16 -5.55
C LYS A 568 -4.88 26.43 -5.38
N LYS A 569 -5.64 25.49 -4.82
CA LYS A 569 -7.07 25.69 -4.59
C LYS A 569 -7.32 26.84 -3.60
N PHE A 570 -6.55 26.90 -2.51
CA PHE A 570 -6.67 27.99 -1.54
C PHE A 570 -6.38 29.36 -2.17
N LEU A 571 -5.33 29.47 -2.99
CA LEU A 571 -5.01 30.71 -3.70
C LEU A 571 -6.09 31.10 -4.72
N GLN A 572 -6.65 30.11 -5.43
CA GLN A 572 -7.74 30.32 -6.37
C GLN A 572 -9.00 30.86 -5.66
N GLU A 573 -9.38 30.29 -4.52
CA GLU A 573 -10.55 30.71 -3.73
C GLU A 573 -10.37 32.11 -3.12
N LYS A 574 -9.14 32.48 -2.76
CA LYS A 574 -8.81 33.82 -2.26
C LYS A 574 -8.68 34.87 -3.37
N GLY A 575 -8.64 34.47 -4.64
CA GLY A 575 -8.32 35.38 -5.76
C GLY A 575 -6.88 35.88 -5.71
N GLU A 576 -5.97 35.08 -5.15
CA GLU A 576 -4.57 35.45 -4.85
C GLU A 576 -3.57 34.70 -5.73
N ASN A 577 -3.98 34.29 -6.93
CA ASN A 577 -3.09 33.65 -7.90
C ASN A 577 -1.86 34.54 -8.16
N GLY A 578 -0.72 34.17 -7.56
CA GLY A 578 0.56 34.88 -7.72
C GLY A 578 0.88 35.94 -6.66
N LYS A 579 0.21 35.99 -5.49
CA LYS A 579 0.63 36.85 -4.37
C LYS A 579 1.64 36.16 -3.44
N THR A 580 2.64 36.91 -2.99
CA THR A 580 3.81 36.42 -2.21
C THR A 580 3.62 36.38 -0.69
N ASP A 581 2.55 36.96 -0.17
CA ASP A 581 2.38 37.14 1.29
C ASP A 581 1.66 35.98 1.98
N THR A 582 1.07 35.06 1.21
CA THR A 582 0.38 33.89 1.75
C THR A 582 1.39 32.90 2.30
N THR A 583 1.16 32.48 3.56
CA THR A 583 2.01 31.51 4.25
C THR A 583 1.24 30.22 4.50
N PHE A 584 1.86 29.08 4.21
CA PHE A 584 1.34 27.76 4.52
C PHE A 584 2.17 27.12 5.63
N VAL A 585 1.52 26.37 6.51
CA VAL A 585 2.18 25.72 7.64
C VAL A 585 1.78 24.27 7.78
N THR A 586 2.72 23.41 8.18
CA THR A 586 2.43 22.02 8.54
C THR A 586 3.40 21.54 9.62
N HIS A 587 3.02 20.45 10.30
CA HIS A 587 3.93 19.72 11.17
C HIS A 587 4.28 18.36 10.55
N SER A 588 5.43 18.28 9.90
CA SER A 588 5.93 17.04 9.31
C SER A 588 7.44 17.09 9.24
N SER A 589 8.08 15.95 9.47
CA SER A 589 9.53 15.82 9.30
C SER A 589 9.91 14.99 8.07
N GLY A 590 8.95 14.58 7.24
CA GLY A 590 9.15 13.63 6.12
C GLY A 590 8.60 14.11 4.78
N ASN A 591 8.02 13.20 4.00
CA ASN A 591 7.59 13.43 2.61
C ASN A 591 6.61 14.60 2.44
N HIS A 592 5.73 14.84 3.42
CA HIS A 592 4.79 15.97 3.37
C HIS A 592 5.48 17.33 3.60
N ALA A 593 6.54 17.36 4.42
CA ALA A 593 7.32 18.58 4.65
C ALA A 593 7.91 19.08 3.33
N GLN A 594 8.64 18.20 2.64
CA GLN A 594 9.24 18.49 1.34
C GLN A 594 8.18 18.88 0.30
N ALA A 595 7.07 18.13 0.25
CA ALA A 595 5.97 18.39 -0.68
C ALA A 595 5.35 19.78 -0.48
N LEU A 596 5.05 20.18 0.76
CA LEU A 596 4.46 21.49 1.04
C LEU A 596 5.45 22.63 0.77
N SER A 597 6.73 22.44 1.14
CA SER A 597 7.79 23.41 0.83
C SER A 597 7.90 23.66 -0.67
N LEU A 598 7.98 22.58 -1.46
CA LEU A 598 8.05 22.70 -2.92
C LEU A 598 6.76 23.29 -3.52
N ALA A 599 5.59 22.86 -3.05
CA ALA A 599 4.31 23.37 -3.52
C ALA A 599 4.13 24.86 -3.26
N ALA A 600 4.53 25.34 -2.07
CA ALA A 600 4.48 26.76 -1.74
C ALA A 600 5.46 27.55 -2.61
N ARG A 601 6.70 27.06 -2.77
CA ARG A 601 7.70 27.69 -3.64
C ARG A 601 7.23 27.81 -5.09
N ASP A 602 6.69 26.72 -5.65
CA ASP A 602 6.19 26.70 -7.03
C ASP A 602 4.94 27.60 -7.21
N ALA A 603 4.25 27.95 -6.13
CA ALA A 603 3.17 28.93 -6.09
C ALA A 603 3.62 30.36 -5.72
N ASN A 604 4.92 30.60 -5.52
CA ASN A 604 5.51 31.84 -5.00
C ASN A 604 4.98 32.26 -3.61
N CYS A 605 4.69 31.29 -2.74
CA CYS A 605 4.22 31.49 -1.38
C CYS A 605 5.26 31.04 -0.34
N LYS A 606 5.07 31.47 0.91
CA LYS A 606 5.94 31.03 2.02
C LYS A 606 5.45 29.72 2.61
N ALA A 607 6.39 28.86 3.03
CA ALA A 607 6.09 27.66 3.81
C ALA A 607 6.86 27.66 5.12
N VAL A 608 6.17 27.34 6.21
CA VAL A 608 6.73 27.13 7.54
C VAL A 608 6.52 25.67 7.93
N ILE A 609 7.59 24.94 8.17
CA ILE A 609 7.56 23.52 8.51
C ILE A 609 8.02 23.34 9.95
N VAL A 610 7.11 22.83 10.78
CA VAL A 610 7.41 22.49 12.17
C VAL A 610 7.99 21.08 12.23
N MET A 611 9.22 20.96 12.70
CA MET A 611 9.98 19.71 12.80
C MET A 611 10.50 19.51 14.24
N PRO A 612 10.63 18.26 14.73
CA PRO A 612 11.23 18.04 16.04
C PRO A 612 12.75 18.32 16.00
N ASN A 613 13.31 18.77 17.12
CA ASN A 613 14.72 19.14 17.25
C ASN A 613 15.70 17.97 16.96
N ASN A 614 15.24 16.73 17.14
CA ASN A 614 15.97 15.50 16.84
C ASN A 614 15.77 14.98 15.40
N ALA A 615 15.06 15.72 14.53
CA ALA A 615 14.90 15.34 13.14
C ALA A 615 16.29 15.29 12.45
N PRO A 616 16.60 14.23 11.68
CA PRO A 616 17.87 14.13 10.96
C PRO A 616 18.17 15.38 10.12
N SER A 617 19.44 15.80 10.12
CA SER A 617 19.89 17.02 9.41
C SER A 617 19.56 16.97 7.92
N VAL A 618 19.67 15.80 7.29
CA VAL A 618 19.30 15.56 5.89
C VAL A 618 17.85 15.97 5.60
N LYS A 619 16.91 15.60 6.48
CA LYS A 619 15.49 15.94 6.32
C LYS A 619 15.23 17.43 6.50
N GLN A 620 15.94 18.09 7.43
CA GLN A 620 15.86 19.54 7.60
C GLN A 620 16.46 20.29 6.40
N ASN A 621 17.59 19.81 5.87
CA ASN A 621 18.27 20.42 4.73
C ASN A 621 17.45 20.30 3.44
N ALA A 622 16.73 19.19 3.24
CA ALA A 622 15.80 19.05 2.12
C ALA A 622 14.70 20.12 2.15
N VAL A 623 14.11 20.38 3.32
CA VAL A 623 13.09 21.42 3.51
C VAL A 623 13.67 22.83 3.27
N ARG A 624 14.84 23.13 3.84
CA ARG A 624 15.53 24.42 3.62
C ARG A 624 15.95 24.61 2.16
N GLY A 625 16.32 23.53 1.47
CA GLY A 625 16.65 23.55 0.03
C GLY A 625 15.49 23.94 -0.87
N TYR A 626 14.25 23.81 -0.38
CA TYR A 626 13.04 24.32 -1.02
C TYR A 626 12.62 25.71 -0.50
N GLU A 627 13.52 26.42 0.18
CA GLU A 627 13.34 27.79 0.69
C GLU A 627 12.23 27.94 1.75
N ALA A 628 11.85 26.82 2.39
CA ALA A 628 10.90 26.84 3.49
C ALA A 628 11.58 27.13 4.83
N GLU A 629 10.88 27.86 5.70
CA GLU A 629 11.31 28.13 7.07
C GLU A 629 11.11 26.87 7.93
N VAL A 630 12.13 26.49 8.69
CA VAL A 630 12.06 25.35 9.61
C VAL A 630 11.96 25.86 11.04
N ILE A 631 10.88 25.53 11.73
CA ILE A 631 10.71 25.80 13.16
C ILE A 631 10.91 24.51 13.92
N LEU A 632 11.90 24.51 14.82
CA LEU A 632 12.20 23.36 15.66
C LEU A 632 11.31 23.35 16.91
N CYS A 633 10.88 22.16 17.33
CA CYS A 633 10.08 21.94 18.53
C CYS A 633 10.56 20.69 19.28
N GLU A 634 10.03 20.46 20.48
CA GLU A 634 10.30 19.23 21.22
C GLU A 634 9.76 17.99 20.48
N PRO A 635 10.38 16.81 20.64
CA PRO A 635 10.07 15.59 19.88
C PRO A 635 8.80 14.88 20.37
N THR A 636 7.71 15.63 20.56
CA THR A 636 6.40 15.11 20.95
C THR A 636 5.33 15.54 19.94
N ASN A 637 4.22 14.80 19.85
CA ASN A 637 3.10 15.19 18.97
C ASN A 637 2.44 16.50 19.44
N GLU A 638 2.24 16.63 20.75
CA GLU A 638 1.65 17.82 21.36
C GLU A 638 2.49 19.08 21.11
N ALA A 639 3.82 19.00 21.22
CA ALA A 639 4.69 20.15 20.95
C ALA A 639 4.65 20.56 19.48
N ARG A 640 4.59 19.58 18.56
CA ARG A 640 4.47 19.82 17.11
C ARG A 640 3.17 20.52 16.76
N GLU A 641 2.04 20.03 17.26
CA GLU A 641 0.72 20.62 17.02
C GLU A 641 0.65 22.03 17.62
N LYS A 642 1.11 22.21 18.86
CA LYS A 642 1.13 23.52 19.52
C LYS A 642 1.99 24.53 18.77
N ALA A 643 3.20 24.15 18.34
CA ALA A 643 4.08 25.04 17.59
C ALA A 643 3.46 25.42 16.22
N ALA A 644 2.83 24.47 15.52
CA ALA A 644 2.12 24.77 14.28
C ALA A 644 0.94 25.72 14.50
N ASN A 645 0.14 25.51 15.55
CA ASN A 645 -0.99 26.38 15.90
C ASN A 645 -0.52 27.79 16.27
N ASN A 646 0.58 27.94 17.00
CA ASN A 646 1.15 29.26 17.30
C ASN A 646 1.53 30.03 16.03
N VAL A 647 2.07 29.35 15.01
CA VAL A 647 2.41 29.98 13.71
C VAL A 647 1.13 30.41 12.99
N VAL A 648 0.09 29.56 12.97
CA VAL A 648 -1.22 29.90 12.39
C VAL A 648 -1.79 31.14 13.06
N GLU A 649 -1.81 31.19 14.39
CA GLU A 649 -2.34 32.31 15.17
C GLU A 649 -1.54 33.60 14.97
N ALA A 650 -0.22 33.51 14.89
CA ALA A 650 0.66 34.67 14.76
C ALA A 650 0.68 35.28 13.34
N THR A 651 0.56 34.44 12.30
CA THR A 651 0.77 34.85 10.90
C THR A 651 -0.49 34.83 10.05
N GLY A 652 -1.56 34.18 10.52
CA GLY A 652 -2.73 33.88 9.69
C GLY A 652 -2.46 32.81 8.62
N ALA A 653 -1.38 32.04 8.76
CA ALA A 653 -1.01 31.00 7.81
C ALA A 653 -2.10 29.92 7.67
N ARG A 654 -2.27 29.37 6.47
CA ARG A 654 -3.12 28.18 6.28
C ARG A 654 -2.37 26.95 6.76
N PHE A 655 -2.91 26.27 7.76
CA PHE A 655 -2.47 24.93 8.12
C PHE A 655 -2.90 23.91 7.06
N VAL A 656 -1.96 23.10 6.56
CA VAL A 656 -2.20 22.04 5.58
C VAL A 656 -1.86 20.69 6.22
N HIS A 657 -2.90 19.97 6.65
CA HIS A 657 -2.72 18.69 7.32
C HIS A 657 -2.18 17.62 6.35
N PRO A 658 -1.21 16.77 6.74
CA PRO A 658 -0.53 15.83 5.83
C PRO A 658 -1.41 14.78 5.16
N SER A 659 -2.56 14.44 5.75
CA SER A 659 -3.44 13.38 5.23
C SER A 659 -4.93 13.61 5.43
N ASN A 660 -5.35 14.21 6.54
CA ASN A 660 -6.75 14.51 6.88
C ASN A 660 -7.29 15.84 6.31
N ASP A 661 -6.55 16.57 5.47
CA ASP A 661 -7.06 17.75 4.74
C ASP A 661 -7.79 17.28 3.46
N PRO A 662 -9.06 17.69 3.22
CA PRO A 662 -9.83 17.26 2.05
C PRO A 662 -9.19 17.62 0.70
N ASP A 663 -8.49 18.75 0.62
CA ASP A 663 -7.81 19.19 -0.60
C ASP A 663 -6.55 18.34 -0.82
N VAL A 664 -5.84 18.00 0.26
CA VAL A 664 -4.73 17.05 0.18
C VAL A 664 -5.22 15.69 -0.31
N MET A 665 -6.28 15.14 0.32
CA MET A 665 -6.89 13.87 -0.07
C MET A 665 -7.31 13.85 -1.55
N SER A 666 -7.96 14.92 -2.02
CA SER A 666 -8.38 15.05 -3.42
C SER A 666 -7.21 15.01 -4.39
N GLY A 667 -6.11 15.70 -4.06
CA GLY A 667 -4.89 15.65 -4.88
C GLY A 667 -4.24 14.27 -4.89
N GLN A 668 -4.26 13.53 -3.78
CA GLN A 668 -3.70 12.18 -3.76
C GLN A 668 -4.51 11.19 -4.61
N GLY A 669 -5.82 11.40 -4.74
CA GLY A 669 -6.67 10.57 -5.60
C GLY A 669 -6.32 10.62 -7.08
N THR A 670 -5.59 11.64 -7.54
CA THR A 670 -5.14 11.74 -8.94
C THR A 670 -4.23 10.58 -9.35
N VAL A 671 -3.57 9.93 -8.39
CA VAL A 671 -2.80 8.69 -8.60
C VAL A 671 -3.66 7.60 -9.23
N ALA A 672 -4.91 7.43 -8.78
CA ALA A 672 -5.81 6.40 -9.29
C ALA A 672 -6.38 6.76 -10.66
N LEU A 673 -6.64 8.05 -10.93
CA LEU A 673 -7.06 8.50 -12.26
C LEU A 673 -6.01 8.11 -13.30
N GLU A 674 -4.74 8.44 -13.04
CA GLU A 674 -3.64 8.13 -13.93
C GLU A 674 -3.40 6.61 -14.03
N LEU A 675 -3.37 5.89 -12.91
CA LEU A 675 -3.11 4.44 -12.93
C LEU A 675 -4.16 3.69 -13.78
N LEU A 676 -5.46 3.98 -13.58
CA LEU A 676 -6.53 3.33 -14.33
C LEU A 676 -6.50 3.70 -15.81
N GLU A 677 -6.27 4.98 -16.11
CA GLU A 677 -6.13 5.44 -17.49
C GLU A 677 -4.95 4.75 -18.19
N GLN A 678 -3.77 4.72 -17.55
CA GLN A 678 -2.56 4.14 -18.14
C GLN A 678 -2.64 2.62 -18.27
N ALA A 679 -3.20 1.91 -17.29
CA ALA A 679 -3.43 0.47 -17.41
C ALA A 679 -4.31 0.14 -18.62
N LYS A 680 -5.36 0.95 -18.85
CA LYS A 680 -6.26 0.77 -19.99
C LYS A 680 -5.64 1.18 -21.32
N GLN A 681 -5.00 2.35 -21.40
CA GLN A 681 -4.46 2.91 -22.64
C GLN A 681 -3.14 2.27 -23.06
N GLU A 682 -2.21 2.05 -22.13
CA GLU A 682 -0.86 1.58 -22.43
C GLU A 682 -0.78 0.04 -22.47
N TYR A 683 -1.61 -0.65 -21.66
CA TYR A 683 -1.57 -2.11 -21.53
C TYR A 683 -2.84 -2.83 -21.97
N GLY A 684 -3.91 -2.11 -22.32
CA GLY A 684 -5.18 -2.70 -22.77
C GLY A 684 -5.92 -3.49 -21.68
N VAL A 685 -5.71 -3.14 -20.41
CA VAL A 685 -6.20 -3.92 -19.25
C VAL A 685 -7.06 -3.07 -18.33
N GLU A 686 -8.18 -3.64 -17.90
CA GLU A 686 -8.93 -3.14 -16.74
C GLU A 686 -8.43 -3.83 -15.48
N LEU A 687 -8.15 -3.06 -14.43
CA LEU A 687 -7.60 -3.60 -13.19
C LEU A 687 -8.71 -4.26 -12.37
N ASP A 688 -8.42 -5.41 -11.78
CA ASP A 688 -9.32 -6.10 -10.85
C ASP A 688 -9.19 -5.52 -9.45
N ALA A 689 -7.98 -5.11 -9.08
CA ALA A 689 -7.65 -4.60 -7.76
C ALA A 689 -6.58 -3.49 -7.79
N ILE A 690 -6.61 -2.60 -6.80
CA ILE A 690 -5.53 -1.66 -6.48
C ILE A 690 -5.08 -1.89 -5.03
N LEU A 691 -3.78 -2.05 -4.83
CA LEU A 691 -3.13 -2.08 -3.52
C LEU A 691 -2.49 -0.73 -3.24
N VAL A 692 -2.84 -0.17 -2.08
CA VAL A 692 -2.39 1.16 -1.67
C VAL A 692 -1.88 1.14 -0.23
N PRO A 693 -0.67 1.68 0.06
CA PRO A 693 -0.20 1.82 1.43
C PRO A 693 -1.13 2.72 2.26
N ILE A 694 -1.36 2.36 3.52
CA ILE A 694 -2.17 3.14 4.46
C ILE A 694 -1.38 3.45 5.73
N GLY A 695 -1.44 4.72 6.13
CA GLY A 695 -1.07 5.21 7.45
C GLY A 695 -2.17 6.18 7.85
N GLY A 696 -1.95 7.49 7.72
CA GLY A 696 -3.00 8.50 7.94
C GLY A 696 -4.08 8.58 6.85
N ALA A 697 -4.19 7.56 5.98
CA ALA A 697 -5.18 7.35 4.92
C ALA A 697 -5.41 8.42 3.84
N GLY A 698 -4.67 9.53 3.80
CA GLY A 698 -4.87 10.56 2.76
C GLY A 698 -4.73 10.02 1.32
N LEU A 699 -3.74 9.17 1.06
CA LEU A 699 -3.57 8.49 -0.23
C LEU A 699 -4.66 7.46 -0.48
N CYS A 700 -4.86 6.55 0.48
CA CYS A 700 -5.82 5.46 0.38
C CYS A 700 -7.25 5.98 0.13
N SER A 701 -7.70 6.99 0.86
CA SER A 701 -9.02 7.60 0.66
C SER A 701 -9.18 8.21 -0.73
N GLY A 702 -8.18 8.98 -1.20
CA GLY A 702 -8.22 9.57 -2.54
C GLY A 702 -8.28 8.51 -3.63
N VAL A 703 -7.42 7.49 -3.53
CA VAL A 703 -7.37 6.36 -4.47
C VAL A 703 -8.68 5.57 -4.46
N ALA A 704 -9.20 5.22 -3.29
CA ALA A 704 -10.43 4.46 -3.15
C ALA A 704 -11.64 5.21 -3.72
N MET A 705 -11.78 6.49 -3.40
CA MET A 705 -12.84 7.36 -3.91
C MET A 705 -12.83 7.41 -5.45
N ALA A 706 -11.66 7.69 -6.04
CA ALA A 706 -11.53 7.80 -7.49
C ALA A 706 -11.74 6.45 -8.19
N ALA A 707 -11.09 5.39 -7.71
CA ALA A 707 -11.16 4.07 -8.32
C ALA A 707 -12.58 3.49 -8.29
N LYS A 708 -13.26 3.54 -7.14
CA LYS A 708 -14.64 3.05 -7.00
C LYS A 708 -15.64 3.88 -7.78
N SER A 709 -15.40 5.18 -7.94
CA SER A 709 -16.30 6.05 -8.71
C SER A 709 -16.17 5.82 -10.22
N LEU A 710 -14.97 5.49 -10.72
CA LEU A 710 -14.72 5.22 -12.13
C LEU A 710 -15.06 3.77 -12.52
N GLN A 711 -14.72 2.82 -11.66
CA GLN A 711 -14.93 1.40 -11.88
C GLN A 711 -15.53 0.77 -10.61
N PRO A 712 -16.86 0.78 -10.43
CA PRO A 712 -17.51 0.30 -9.20
C PRO A 712 -17.18 -1.15 -8.80
N GLY A 713 -16.80 -1.98 -9.77
CA GLY A 713 -16.40 -3.37 -9.55
C GLY A 713 -14.98 -3.56 -9.02
N ILE A 714 -14.09 -2.57 -9.18
CA ILE A 714 -12.66 -2.70 -8.80
C ILE A 714 -12.54 -2.92 -7.30
N LYS A 715 -11.58 -3.75 -6.87
CA LYS A 715 -11.25 -3.95 -5.45
C LYS A 715 -10.17 -2.98 -5.00
N VAL A 716 -10.26 -2.46 -3.79
CA VAL A 716 -9.23 -1.59 -3.20
C VAL A 716 -8.78 -2.21 -1.90
N PHE A 717 -7.51 -2.61 -1.87
CA PHE A 717 -6.86 -3.19 -0.70
C PHE A 717 -5.90 -2.17 -0.11
N ALA A 718 -6.15 -1.78 1.14
CA ALA A 718 -5.19 -0.99 1.87
C ALA A 718 -4.15 -1.90 2.52
N VAL A 719 -2.91 -1.44 2.67
CA VAL A 719 -1.84 -2.27 3.26
C VAL A 719 -1.04 -1.46 4.28
N GLU A 720 -0.88 -2.00 5.49
CA GLU A 720 -0.10 -1.39 6.56
C GLU A 720 0.76 -2.42 7.30
N PRO A 721 1.83 -1.98 8.00
CA PRO A 721 2.67 -2.88 8.78
C PRO A 721 1.95 -3.35 10.06
N LYS A 722 2.20 -4.61 10.46
CA LYS A 722 1.69 -5.21 11.70
C LYS A 722 1.99 -4.35 12.93
N GLY A 723 3.16 -3.70 12.97
CA GLY A 723 3.60 -2.85 14.08
C GLY A 723 2.98 -1.44 14.14
N ALA A 724 2.11 -1.08 13.18
CA ALA A 724 1.34 0.16 13.17
C ALA A 724 -0.10 -0.08 12.68
N ALA A 725 -0.72 -1.18 13.13
CA ALA A 725 -1.99 -1.69 12.59
C ALA A 725 -3.26 -0.92 13.04
N ASP A 726 -3.23 0.42 13.15
CA ASP A 726 -4.40 1.18 13.63
C ASP A 726 -5.55 1.18 12.61
N ALA A 727 -5.25 1.22 11.31
CA ALA A 727 -6.31 1.23 10.30
C ALA A 727 -7.04 -0.11 10.22
N TYR A 728 -6.31 -1.23 10.28
CA TYR A 728 -6.82 -2.59 10.33
C TYR A 728 -7.71 -2.76 11.55
N ASN A 729 -7.21 -2.40 12.74
CA ASN A 729 -7.99 -2.48 13.95
C ASN A 729 -9.28 -1.66 13.84
N SER A 730 -9.19 -0.43 13.32
CA SER A 730 -10.35 0.43 13.08
C SER A 730 -11.36 -0.20 12.11
N PHE A 731 -10.86 -0.78 11.02
CA PHE A 731 -11.65 -1.46 9.99
C PHE A 731 -12.39 -2.68 10.53
N GLN A 732 -11.73 -3.52 11.33
CA GLN A 732 -12.32 -4.70 11.94
C GLN A 732 -13.44 -4.34 12.93
N LYS A 733 -13.26 -3.28 13.72
CA LYS A 733 -14.29 -2.83 14.68
C LYS A 733 -15.33 -1.89 14.08
N ARG A 734 -15.14 -1.43 12.85
CA ARG A 734 -15.94 -0.38 12.19
C ARG A 734 -16.02 0.91 13.03
N GLU A 735 -14.97 1.21 13.78
CA GLU A 735 -14.85 2.37 14.66
C GLU A 735 -13.47 2.99 14.49
N LEU A 736 -13.38 4.33 14.45
CA LEU A 736 -12.10 5.02 14.36
C LEU A 736 -11.32 4.85 15.67
N MET A 737 -10.20 4.14 15.59
CA MET A 737 -9.31 3.91 16.72
C MET A 737 -7.92 4.46 16.42
N GLY A 738 -7.19 4.80 17.49
CA GLY A 738 -5.76 5.04 17.42
C GLY A 738 -4.95 3.76 17.60
N HIS A 739 -3.63 3.94 17.67
CA HIS A 739 -2.69 2.86 18.01
C HIS A 739 -3.02 2.26 19.37
N THR A 740 -3.07 0.92 19.43
CA THR A 740 -3.37 0.17 20.68
C THR A 740 -2.13 -0.09 21.53
N GLY A 741 -0.94 0.27 21.03
CA GLY A 741 0.34 0.10 21.70
C GLY A 741 1.45 0.94 21.04
N PRO A 742 2.72 0.73 21.43
CA PRO A 742 3.86 1.41 20.84
C PRO A 742 3.95 1.10 19.34
N VAL A 743 4.19 2.14 18.53
CA VAL A 743 4.35 2.00 17.08
C VAL A 743 5.79 1.62 16.79
N ASN A 744 6.00 0.45 16.18
CA ASN A 744 7.34 -0.02 15.81
C ASN A 744 7.30 -0.67 14.43
N THR A 745 7.89 -0.02 13.43
CA THR A 745 7.99 -0.56 12.07
C THR A 745 9.07 0.17 11.27
N VAL A 746 9.76 -0.52 10.36
CA VAL A 746 10.65 0.08 9.35
C VAL A 746 9.94 1.05 8.41
N ALA A 747 8.62 0.92 8.21
CA ALA A 747 7.81 1.80 7.37
C ALA A 747 7.47 3.13 8.07
N ASP A 748 8.46 4.03 8.16
CA ASP A 748 8.35 5.29 8.90
C ASP A 748 7.22 6.22 8.43
N GLY A 749 6.93 6.23 7.13
CA GLY A 749 5.84 6.99 6.52
C GLY A 749 4.42 6.53 6.91
N LEU A 750 4.27 5.35 7.52
CA LEU A 750 2.97 4.75 7.87
C LEU A 750 2.70 4.74 9.38
N ARG A 751 3.55 5.36 10.21
CA ARG A 751 3.39 5.41 11.67
C ARG A 751 2.27 6.35 12.17
N THR A 752 1.56 7.02 11.26
CA THR A 752 0.53 8.02 11.56
C THR A 752 -0.87 7.39 11.63
N THR A 753 -1.75 7.94 12.45
CA THR A 753 -3.12 7.45 12.64
C THR A 753 -4.11 8.02 11.62
N LEU A 754 -5.18 7.27 11.37
CA LEU A 754 -6.39 7.73 10.67
C LEU A 754 -7.01 9.01 11.27
N GLY A 755 -7.83 9.69 10.48
CA GLY A 755 -8.50 10.94 10.87
C GLY A 755 -9.96 11.00 10.42
N ASN A 756 -10.70 12.00 10.93
CA ASN A 756 -12.15 12.07 10.78
C ASN A 756 -12.64 12.24 9.33
N ASN A 757 -11.83 12.82 8.43
CA ASN A 757 -12.22 13.00 7.03
C ASN A 757 -11.90 11.76 6.19
N ASN A 758 -10.80 11.08 6.48
CA ASN A 758 -10.36 9.92 5.73
C ASN A 758 -11.09 8.63 6.14
N TRP A 759 -11.41 8.47 7.42
CA TRP A 759 -12.03 7.25 7.96
C TRP A 759 -13.35 6.87 7.30
N PRO A 760 -14.33 7.78 7.08
CA PRO A 760 -15.58 7.42 6.39
C PRO A 760 -15.32 6.86 5.00
N VAL A 761 -14.36 7.43 4.25
CA VAL A 761 -13.99 6.96 2.91
C VAL A 761 -13.33 5.58 3.00
N VAL A 762 -12.40 5.37 3.94
CA VAL A 762 -11.75 4.06 4.15
C VAL A 762 -12.78 3.00 4.52
N ARG A 763 -13.64 3.27 5.51
CA ARG A 763 -14.66 2.34 6.00
C ARG A 763 -15.58 1.85 4.87
N ASP A 764 -15.93 2.73 3.95
CA ASP A 764 -16.99 2.48 2.96
C ASP A 764 -16.46 2.04 1.58
N PHE A 765 -15.27 2.50 1.17
CA PHE A 765 -14.73 2.24 -0.16
C PHE A 765 -13.52 1.27 -0.20
N VAL A 766 -12.86 1.01 0.92
CA VAL A 766 -11.81 -0.02 0.98
C VAL A 766 -12.47 -1.38 1.22
N ASP A 767 -12.11 -2.37 0.41
CA ASP A 767 -12.67 -3.72 0.53
C ASP A 767 -12.06 -4.46 1.73
N GLU A 768 -10.74 -4.33 1.92
CA GLU A 768 -10.00 -4.99 2.99
C GLU A 768 -8.68 -4.27 3.30
N ILE A 769 -8.22 -4.40 4.55
CA ILE A 769 -6.90 -3.91 4.99
C ILE A 769 -6.02 -5.12 5.28
N LEU A 770 -4.89 -5.22 4.60
CA LEU A 770 -3.93 -6.31 4.71
C LEU A 770 -2.76 -5.90 5.59
N LEU A 771 -2.29 -6.84 6.42
CA LEU A 771 -1.15 -6.63 7.32
C LEU A 771 0.11 -7.33 6.80
N VAL A 772 1.24 -6.62 6.83
CA VAL A 772 2.57 -7.16 6.48
C VAL A 772 3.58 -6.99 7.62
N SER A 773 4.52 -7.92 7.78
CA SER A 773 5.64 -7.77 8.72
C SER A 773 6.74 -6.90 8.12
N ASP A 774 7.62 -6.38 8.98
CA ASP A 774 8.79 -5.63 8.53
C ASP A 774 9.73 -6.49 7.66
N ASP A 775 9.89 -7.77 7.95
CA ASP A 775 10.69 -8.69 7.13
C ASP A 775 10.13 -8.84 5.70
N GLU A 776 8.80 -8.95 5.57
CA GLU A 776 8.13 -8.98 4.27
C GLU A 776 8.33 -7.66 3.52
N ILE A 777 8.27 -6.52 4.22
CA ILE A 777 8.51 -5.18 3.65
C ILE A 777 9.95 -5.06 3.15
N VAL A 778 10.93 -5.46 3.98
CA VAL A 778 12.36 -5.42 3.64
C VAL A 778 12.67 -6.33 2.45
N SER A 779 12.10 -7.53 2.44
CA SER A 779 12.27 -8.48 1.33
C SER A 779 11.69 -7.93 0.03
N ALA A 780 10.48 -7.36 0.07
CA ALA A 780 9.88 -6.71 -1.09
C ALA A 780 10.70 -5.51 -1.57
N MET A 781 11.24 -4.69 -0.65
CA MET A 781 12.08 -3.56 -0.98
C MET A 781 13.36 -3.99 -1.70
N LYS A 782 14.07 -5.02 -1.21
CA LYS A 782 15.24 -5.60 -1.89
C LYS A 782 14.91 -6.08 -3.30
N LEU A 783 13.82 -6.85 -3.45
CA LEU A 783 13.40 -7.36 -4.76
C LEU A 783 13.04 -6.24 -5.75
N ILE A 784 12.41 -5.15 -5.30
CA ILE A 784 12.13 -3.99 -6.16
C ILE A 784 13.44 -3.36 -6.63
N TRP A 785 14.41 -3.15 -5.73
CA TRP A 785 15.71 -2.57 -6.08
C TRP A 785 16.50 -3.48 -7.03
N GLU A 786 16.49 -4.79 -6.78
CA GLU A 786 17.23 -5.77 -7.58
C GLU A 786 16.58 -6.05 -8.94
N ARG A 787 15.25 -6.17 -9.01
CA ARG A 787 14.56 -6.61 -10.23
C ARG A 787 14.00 -5.46 -11.05
N MET A 788 13.53 -4.40 -10.41
CA MET A 788 12.98 -3.22 -11.11
C MET A 788 13.98 -2.07 -11.23
N LYS A 789 15.10 -2.10 -10.48
CA LYS A 789 16.12 -1.02 -10.46
C LYS A 789 15.56 0.33 -10.01
N LEU A 790 14.57 0.29 -9.13
CA LEU A 790 13.92 1.46 -8.57
C LEU A 790 14.22 1.58 -7.09
N VAL A 791 14.63 2.79 -6.68
CA VAL A 791 14.75 3.14 -5.26
C VAL A 791 13.35 3.44 -4.72
N VAL A 792 12.89 2.60 -3.81
CA VAL A 792 11.65 2.75 -3.04
C VAL A 792 11.97 2.76 -1.55
N GLU A 793 11.24 3.56 -0.77
CA GLU A 793 11.33 3.56 0.69
C GLU A 793 10.52 2.40 1.29
N PRO A 794 10.73 2.01 2.57
CA PRO A 794 10.00 0.89 3.16
C PRO A 794 8.48 1.06 3.06
N SER A 795 7.94 2.27 3.32
CA SER A 795 6.51 2.59 3.14
C SER A 795 6.01 2.49 1.68
N GLY A 796 6.91 2.61 0.70
CA GLY A 796 6.62 2.42 -0.72
C GLY A 796 6.51 0.95 -1.12
N ALA A 797 7.20 0.06 -0.41
CA ALA A 797 7.24 -1.39 -0.69
C ALA A 797 6.10 -2.19 -0.04
N VAL A 798 5.39 -1.60 0.94
CA VAL A 798 4.35 -2.27 1.75
C VAL A 798 3.26 -2.92 0.89
N ALA A 799 2.77 -2.23 -0.15
CA ALA A 799 1.75 -2.78 -1.04
C ALA A 799 2.27 -4.00 -1.82
N THR A 800 3.50 -3.96 -2.32
CA THR A 800 4.15 -5.08 -3.00
C THR A 800 4.38 -6.26 -2.05
N ALA A 801 4.78 -5.99 -0.80
CA ALA A 801 4.97 -7.03 0.20
C ALA A 801 3.69 -7.87 0.41
N ALA A 802 2.51 -7.26 0.39
CA ALA A 802 1.25 -8.00 0.50
C ALA A 802 0.97 -8.89 -0.72
N VAL A 803 1.32 -8.43 -1.93
CA VAL A 803 1.18 -9.23 -3.16
C VAL A 803 2.13 -10.43 -3.12
N LEU A 804 3.42 -10.19 -2.83
CA LEU A 804 4.45 -11.22 -2.82
C LEU A 804 4.27 -12.22 -1.67
N ALA A 805 3.66 -11.81 -0.56
CA ALA A 805 3.28 -12.70 0.52
C ALA A 805 1.92 -13.42 0.28
N HIS A 806 1.38 -13.36 -0.95
CA HIS A 806 0.15 -14.03 -1.37
C HIS A 806 -1.09 -13.73 -0.51
N LYS A 807 -1.23 -12.49 -0.04
CA LYS A 807 -2.33 -12.08 0.86
C LYS A 807 -3.60 -11.65 0.14
N LEU A 808 -3.63 -11.72 -1.18
CA LEU A 808 -4.79 -11.35 -1.98
C LEU A 808 -5.80 -12.50 -2.09
N PRO A 809 -7.12 -12.21 -2.04
CA PRO A 809 -8.15 -13.20 -2.32
C PRO A 809 -8.02 -13.85 -3.71
N ALA A 810 -8.58 -15.06 -3.85
CA ALA A 810 -8.67 -15.75 -5.13
C ALA A 810 -9.49 -14.94 -6.16
N GLY A 811 -9.23 -15.17 -7.45
CA GLY A 811 -9.97 -14.53 -8.56
C GLY A 811 -9.49 -13.14 -8.98
N ILE A 812 -8.48 -12.57 -8.32
CA ILE A 812 -7.85 -11.30 -8.72
C ILE A 812 -6.67 -11.59 -9.65
N THR A 813 -6.63 -11.02 -10.85
CA THR A 813 -5.58 -11.29 -11.85
C THR A 813 -4.76 -10.04 -12.14
N ASN A 814 -5.41 -8.94 -12.50
CA ASN A 814 -4.77 -7.68 -12.87
C ASN A 814 -4.71 -6.73 -11.68
N VAL A 815 -3.51 -6.47 -11.17
CA VAL A 815 -3.30 -5.79 -9.89
C VAL A 815 -2.50 -4.51 -10.09
N GLY A 816 -3.11 -3.37 -9.76
CA GLY A 816 -2.40 -2.11 -9.60
C GLY A 816 -1.73 -2.02 -8.24
N VAL A 817 -0.47 -1.60 -8.18
CA VAL A 817 0.31 -1.47 -6.94
C VAL A 817 0.91 -0.07 -6.88
N VAL A 818 0.70 0.66 -5.78
CA VAL A 818 1.20 2.04 -5.63
C VAL A 818 2.52 2.08 -4.86
N PHE A 819 3.61 2.49 -5.53
CA PHE A 819 4.89 2.83 -4.87
C PHE A 819 4.82 4.24 -4.30
N SER A 820 4.45 4.38 -3.04
CA SER A 820 4.14 5.69 -2.45
C SER A 820 5.33 6.68 -2.41
N GLY A 821 6.57 6.20 -2.25
CA GLY A 821 7.74 7.08 -2.25
C GLY A 821 9.08 6.33 -2.27
N GLY A 822 10.16 7.11 -2.42
CA GLY A 822 11.54 6.63 -2.60
C GLY A 822 12.58 7.34 -1.74
N ASN A 823 12.15 8.08 -0.72
CA ASN A 823 13.05 8.88 0.11
C ASN A 823 13.70 8.04 1.21
N VAL A 824 14.89 7.51 0.92
CA VAL A 824 15.68 6.69 1.84
C VAL A 824 16.98 7.36 2.23
N ASP A 825 17.48 7.03 3.42
CA ASP A 825 18.86 7.29 3.81
C ASP A 825 19.72 6.09 3.38
N LEU A 826 20.61 6.31 2.40
CA LEU A 826 21.41 5.23 1.81
C LEU A 826 22.41 4.63 2.80
N GLU A 827 22.76 5.35 3.87
CA GLU A 827 23.64 4.87 4.93
C GLU A 827 22.87 4.06 5.99
N LYS A 828 21.54 4.11 6.01
CA LYS A 828 20.68 3.51 7.04
C LYS A 828 19.58 2.67 6.43
N LEU A 829 19.95 1.81 5.50
CA LEU A 829 19.01 0.86 4.89
C LEU A 829 18.69 -0.25 5.89
N PRO A 830 17.44 -0.75 5.91
CA PRO A 830 16.97 -1.70 6.94
C PRO A 830 17.62 -3.10 6.85
N TRP A 831 18.44 -3.35 5.82
CA TRP A 831 19.20 -4.58 5.65
C TRP A 831 20.71 -4.41 5.86
N ILE A 832 21.16 -3.20 6.21
CA ILE A 832 22.54 -2.96 6.61
C ILE A 832 22.60 -3.13 8.15
N PRO A 833 23.54 -3.94 8.68
CA PRO A 833 23.73 -4.05 10.13
C PRO A 833 23.97 -2.68 10.76
N ALA A 834 23.35 -2.45 11.92
CA ALA A 834 23.38 -1.15 12.61
C ALA A 834 24.70 -0.84 13.31
#